data_AF-A0A923CUA5-F1
#
_entry.id   AF-A0A923CUA5-F1
#
_cell.length_a   1.000
_cell.length_b   1.000
_cell.length_c   1.000
_cell.angle_alpha   90.00
_cell.angle_beta   90.00
_cell.angle_gamma   90.00
#
_symmetry.space_group_name_H-M   'P 1'
#
loop_
_entity.id
_entity.type
_entity.pdbx_description
1 polymer ?
#
loop_
_entity_poly.entity_id
_entity_poly.type
_entity_poly.pdbx_seq_one_letter_code
_entity_poly.pdbx_strand_id
1 'polypeptide(L)'
;MKRMISLTSLTIVLICAFSFAAHSSNQGTWEKMESVPTTASLYSIWGNSPENMFAVGASGTILHYNGAAWSKMTSGTTYTLKGVWGSSGNDVYAVGANATVLHYDGSVWSKIKIGTTYHLQSVWGSSANDVFIVGNYGFDNKIYHYNGTAWSMISGGYAGTLGRIWGFSETDVFVVGTSGRIYRYDGVSWTQMAKKTSYNIADIWGSSGNDLYAVGDSSTILHYNGINWIVQQTMKPGSLYGIGGSSRSNIFALGSSGQILFNDGSQWTSMPSGTTSSLQDILVFSSTSAYVVGNSGTILKYSYIQPNSSPVVEITSPSDTSSFSIDDGPVMFSATAIDPEDGDLSQAIQWSSSINGSIIPPAILSPGTHTITATVTDSGGMSASDTITISILEHVNAPPSVQIISPIDDGIYSLVNGSIQLAANALDPEDGDISPQVEWRSDVDGILFSPAILSVGEHTITAQVYDSQGLSAIDSIIITVFQKPIVVVDSSGSFGFSTIQSAIDAATTVDGDTLIIKNGTYHENITISKRIAIESLNGNQSVFVVASDPNQHVFDVETDHVTIKGLSIYGASGEYDAAVYLGSNSYECNVSENRCGIDSERNNFFGIYLQSTGSHVIEGNTCANNYSSGIKIIYSSSNQITGNICTNNAIGIVLENNSIENSVTNNQCTGGNTGISLWNSSSNGIAHNTCSQMSSGIVCHNSSMITISDNSCIQTGYGISLYMASSFAVTGNNSSSNNQYGLYISNVSEATVTNNIFSQNQYGISLVGSTNNSFRGNTISNNRYGMMGAGSNEIYLNDFINNLYCHYINDDSSHNRCSPFEMQYMYNSTNYVSYLGNYYSGHDLTDSDGNGVTDNPYRVASSYGPHLIVDQYPLASPINCYSDIIAP
;
A
#
# COMPACT_ATOMS: atom_id res chain seq x y z
N MET A 1 -52.26 69.88 19.59
CA MET A 1 -53.40 69.06 20.06
C MET A 1 -52.99 67.60 19.90
N LYS A 2 -52.79 66.88 21.03
CA LYS A 2 -52.75 65.41 21.28
C LYS A 2 -52.07 64.49 20.23
N ARG A 3 -51.16 63.55 20.53
CA ARG A 3 -50.83 62.72 21.73
C ARG A 3 -49.47 62.00 21.43
N MET A 4 -48.49 61.98 22.34
CA MET A 4 -48.12 60.86 23.27
C MET A 4 -47.95 59.49 22.59
N ILE A 5 -46.80 58.80 22.70
CA ILE A 5 -46.36 57.89 23.81
C ILE A 5 -44.82 57.68 23.64
N SER A 6 -43.95 58.07 24.58
CA SER A 6 -43.42 57.38 25.79
C SER A 6 -42.10 56.63 25.57
N LEU A 7 -41.05 57.09 26.25
CA LEU A 7 -39.76 56.43 26.49
C LEU A 7 -39.91 55.16 27.34
N THR A 8 -39.01 54.18 27.13
CA THR A 8 -38.31 53.46 28.22
C THR A 8 -37.00 52.83 27.75
N SER A 9 -35.91 53.30 28.38
CA SER A 9 -34.71 52.57 28.81
C SER A 9 -33.84 51.78 27.80
N LEU A 10 -32.88 52.51 27.24
CA LEU A 10 -31.56 52.02 26.81
C LEU A 10 -30.78 51.59 28.07
N THR A 11 -30.59 50.27 28.25
CA THR A 11 -29.64 49.74 29.24
C THR A 11 -28.47 49.15 28.48
N ILE A 12 -27.37 49.90 28.46
CA ILE A 12 -26.05 49.46 28.01
C ILE A 12 -25.61 48.35 28.97
N VAL A 13 -25.71 47.09 28.52
CA VAL A 13 -24.91 46.01 29.10
C VAL A 13 -23.66 45.90 28.24
N LEU A 14 -22.59 46.44 28.82
CA LEU A 14 -21.21 46.27 28.42
C LEU A 14 -20.89 44.76 28.42
N ILE A 15 -21.12 44.06 27.30
CA ILE A 15 -20.45 42.77 27.09
C ILE A 15 -19.08 43.13 26.57
N CYS A 16 -18.10 42.99 27.46
CA CYS A 16 -16.68 43.09 27.15
C CYS A 16 -16.40 42.33 25.85
N ALA A 17 -16.06 43.09 24.81
CA ALA A 17 -15.29 42.59 23.69
C ALA A 17 -13.92 42.16 24.26
N PHE A 18 -13.85 40.92 24.73
CA PHE A 18 -12.59 40.20 24.69
C PHE A 18 -12.36 39.89 23.21
N SER A 19 -11.47 40.67 22.61
CA SER A 19 -10.79 40.31 21.38
C SER A 19 -10.06 38.99 21.63
N PHE A 20 -10.73 37.88 21.39
CA PHE A 20 -10.01 36.72 20.89
C PHE A 20 -9.54 37.12 19.50
N ALA A 21 -8.23 37.20 19.33
CA ALA A 21 -7.61 37.19 18.03
C ALA A 21 -8.33 36.10 17.21
N ALA A 22 -8.97 36.50 16.11
CA ALA A 22 -9.53 35.60 15.14
C ALA A 22 -8.39 34.70 14.65
N HIS A 23 -8.26 33.53 15.25
CA HIS A 23 -7.69 32.40 14.54
C HIS A 23 -8.70 32.08 13.46
N SER A 24 -8.29 32.30 12.21
CA SER A 24 -8.96 31.87 10.99
C SER A 24 -9.58 30.49 11.19
N SER A 25 -10.90 30.41 11.39
CA SER A 25 -11.56 29.13 11.66
C SER A 25 -11.77 28.39 10.34
N ASN A 26 -10.74 27.71 9.87
CA ASN A 26 -10.87 26.62 8.89
C ASN A 26 -11.51 25.38 9.55
N GLN A 27 -12.53 25.57 10.37
CA GLN A 27 -13.17 24.55 11.20
C GLN A 27 -14.68 24.73 11.11
N GLY A 28 -15.41 23.62 10.94
CA GLY A 28 -16.87 23.64 10.83
C GLY A 28 -17.58 23.88 12.14
N THR A 29 -18.90 23.95 12.07
CA THR A 29 -19.77 24.20 13.23
C THR A 29 -20.53 22.94 13.62
N TRP A 30 -20.76 22.80 14.92
CA TRP A 30 -21.64 21.78 15.47
C TRP A 30 -23.01 22.40 15.73
N GLU A 31 -24.04 21.82 15.14
CA GLU A 31 -25.42 22.26 15.30
C GLU A 31 -26.24 21.16 15.95
N LYS A 32 -27.08 21.54 16.91
CA LYS A 32 -28.01 20.60 17.52
C LYS A 32 -29.12 20.26 16.52
N MET A 33 -29.33 18.98 16.26
CA MET A 33 -30.46 18.55 15.45
C MET A 33 -31.75 18.74 16.24
N GLU A 34 -32.69 19.47 15.65
CA GLU A 34 -34.00 19.72 16.24
C GLU A 34 -34.96 18.56 15.95
N SER A 35 -36.04 18.48 16.74
CA SER A 35 -37.13 17.51 16.55
C SER A 35 -36.72 16.02 16.66
N VAL A 36 -35.66 15.70 17.40
CA VAL A 36 -35.31 14.33 17.75
C VAL A 36 -36.41 13.73 18.64
N PRO A 37 -37.06 12.61 18.27
CA PRO A 37 -38.26 12.10 18.95
C PRO A 37 -37.94 11.29 20.23
N THR A 38 -36.95 11.74 21.01
CA THR A 38 -36.61 11.15 22.30
C THR A 38 -35.88 12.14 23.20
N THR A 39 -36.03 11.98 24.51
CA THR A 39 -35.21 12.62 25.53
C THR A 39 -34.32 11.60 26.26
N ALA A 40 -34.34 10.33 25.84
CA ALA A 40 -33.49 9.29 26.41
C ALA A 40 -32.03 9.52 25.99
N SER A 41 -31.08 9.19 26.86
CA SER A 41 -29.66 9.20 26.49
C SER A 41 -29.39 8.23 25.35
N LEU A 42 -28.67 8.70 24.33
CA LEU A 42 -28.18 7.90 23.22
C LEU A 42 -26.71 7.54 23.48
N TYR A 43 -26.34 6.29 23.22
CA TYR A 43 -25.03 5.74 23.58
C TYR A 43 -24.17 5.35 22.39
N SER A 44 -24.77 5.05 21.24
CA SER A 44 -24.02 4.70 20.03
C SER A 44 -24.76 5.09 18.76
N ILE A 45 -24.00 5.37 17.71
CA ILE A 45 -24.48 5.75 16.38
C ILE A 45 -23.70 4.99 15.30
N TRP A 46 -24.42 4.56 14.26
CA TRP A 46 -23.83 3.95 13.08
C TRP A 46 -24.68 4.30 11.85
N GLY A 47 -24.07 4.36 10.67
CA GLY A 47 -24.79 4.56 9.42
C GLY A 47 -23.89 4.34 8.20
N ASN A 48 -24.49 3.97 7.07
CA ASN A 48 -23.77 3.74 5.82
C ASN A 48 -23.74 4.98 4.91
N SER A 49 -24.51 6.02 5.24
CA SER A 49 -24.54 7.32 4.53
C SER A 49 -25.13 8.39 5.46
N PRO A 50 -24.89 9.69 5.21
CA PRO A 50 -25.56 10.77 5.94
C PRO A 50 -27.09 10.71 5.88
N GLU A 51 -27.66 10.00 4.91
CA GLU A 51 -29.09 9.81 4.70
C GLU A 51 -29.65 8.53 5.33
N ASN A 52 -28.80 7.67 5.90
CA ASN A 52 -29.24 6.41 6.50
C ASN A 52 -28.38 6.08 7.73
N MET A 53 -28.91 6.42 8.91
CA MET A 53 -28.23 6.25 10.19
C MET A 53 -29.16 5.71 11.27
N PHE A 54 -28.57 4.99 12.21
CA PHE A 54 -29.23 4.42 13.38
C PHE A 54 -28.55 4.92 14.65
N ALA A 55 -29.36 5.37 15.62
CA ALA A 55 -28.88 5.74 16.94
C ALA A 55 -29.62 4.94 18.02
N VAL A 56 -28.88 4.41 18.99
CA VAL A 56 -29.45 3.54 20.03
C VAL A 56 -29.17 4.08 21.43
N GLY A 57 -30.04 3.77 22.38
CA GLY A 57 -29.97 4.39 23.69
C GLY A 57 -30.77 3.74 24.82
N ALA A 58 -30.94 4.51 25.89
CA ALA A 58 -31.65 4.10 27.09
C ALA A 58 -33.11 3.68 26.79
N SER A 59 -33.64 2.79 27.63
CA SER A 59 -35.03 2.30 27.57
C SER A 59 -35.40 1.64 26.23
N GLY A 60 -34.45 0.93 25.60
CA GLY A 60 -34.66 0.26 24.32
C GLY A 60 -34.86 1.20 23.13
N THR A 61 -34.39 2.44 23.23
CA THR A 61 -34.56 3.44 22.17
C THR A 61 -33.73 3.06 20.94
N ILE A 62 -34.37 3.01 19.77
CA ILE A 62 -33.75 2.98 18.44
C ILE A 62 -34.36 4.12 17.64
N LEU A 63 -33.50 4.95 17.06
CA LEU A 63 -33.87 5.99 16.10
C LEU A 63 -33.27 5.66 14.74
N HIS A 64 -34.01 5.96 13.68
CA HIS A 64 -33.53 5.88 12.29
C HIS A 64 -33.67 7.25 11.62
N TYR A 65 -32.59 7.69 10.99
CA TYR A 65 -32.53 8.89 10.17
C TYR A 65 -32.59 8.50 8.70
N ASN A 66 -33.51 9.11 7.96
CA ASN A 66 -33.74 8.84 6.54
C ASN A 66 -33.24 9.96 5.61
N GLY A 67 -32.32 10.80 6.09
CA GLY A 67 -31.84 11.98 5.37
C GLY A 67 -32.67 13.25 5.59
N ALA A 68 -33.90 13.11 6.10
CA ALA A 68 -34.76 14.26 6.42
C ALA A 68 -35.01 14.38 7.91
N ALA A 69 -35.43 13.30 8.57
CA ALA A 69 -35.86 13.33 9.96
C ALA A 69 -35.47 12.06 10.73
N TRP A 70 -35.27 12.22 12.03
CA TRP A 70 -35.16 11.10 12.95
C TRP A 70 -36.54 10.57 13.29
N SER A 71 -36.73 9.27 13.17
CA SER A 71 -37.95 8.58 13.54
C SER A 71 -37.65 7.47 14.55
N LYS A 72 -38.58 7.19 15.45
CA LYS A 72 -38.42 6.12 16.45
C LYS A 72 -38.85 4.79 15.85
N MET A 73 -38.02 3.77 16.02
CA MET A 73 -38.33 2.39 15.63
C MET A 73 -38.76 1.55 16.83
N THR A 74 -39.59 0.53 16.58
CA THR A 74 -39.97 -0.45 17.61
C THR A 74 -38.86 -1.50 17.77
N SER A 75 -38.22 -1.51 18.94
CA SER A 75 -37.11 -2.43 19.26
C SER A 75 -37.55 -3.75 19.89
N GLY A 76 -38.81 -3.84 20.36
CA GLY A 76 -39.31 -5.02 21.09
C GLY A 76 -38.72 -5.22 22.49
N THR A 77 -37.97 -4.24 23.02
CA THR A 77 -37.33 -4.32 24.34
C THR A 77 -37.39 -2.98 25.08
N THR A 78 -37.29 -3.03 26.41
CA THR A 78 -37.14 -1.84 27.27
C THR A 78 -35.75 -1.73 27.87
N TYR A 79 -34.86 -2.70 27.60
CA TYR A 79 -33.49 -2.66 28.08
C TYR A 79 -32.64 -1.66 27.30
N THR A 80 -31.75 -0.96 27.99
CA THR A 80 -30.81 -0.01 27.38
C THR A 80 -29.95 -0.67 26.31
N LEU A 81 -29.91 -0.07 25.12
CA LEU A 81 -29.00 -0.44 24.04
C LEU A 81 -27.74 0.43 24.12
N LYS A 82 -26.57 -0.18 23.93
CA LYS A 82 -25.24 0.41 24.16
C LYS A 82 -24.37 0.49 22.92
N GLY A 83 -24.52 -0.44 21.97
CA GLY A 83 -23.78 -0.45 20.71
C GLY A 83 -24.70 -0.67 19.52
N VAL A 84 -24.34 -0.08 18.38
CA VAL A 84 -24.99 -0.32 17.09
C VAL A 84 -23.93 -0.39 15.98
N TRP A 85 -24.11 -1.32 15.05
CA TRP A 85 -23.26 -1.48 13.87
C TRP A 85 -24.06 -2.18 12.78
N GLY A 86 -23.75 -1.95 11.50
CA GLY A 86 -24.37 -2.67 10.40
C GLY A 86 -23.40 -2.92 9.24
N SER A 87 -23.73 -3.89 8.40
CA SER A 87 -23.05 -4.13 7.11
C SER A 87 -23.66 -3.28 5.98
N SER A 88 -24.94 -2.90 6.14
CA SER A 88 -25.69 -2.04 5.23
C SER A 88 -26.88 -1.40 5.97
N GLY A 89 -27.56 -0.43 5.35
CA GLY A 89 -28.78 0.16 5.92
C GLY A 89 -29.93 -0.84 6.15
N ASN A 90 -29.82 -2.05 5.61
CA ASN A 90 -30.79 -3.14 5.75
C ASN A 90 -30.27 -4.34 6.55
N ASP A 91 -29.08 -4.24 7.14
CA ASP A 91 -28.48 -5.31 7.94
C ASP A 91 -27.73 -4.68 9.11
N VAL A 92 -28.43 -4.51 10.24
CA VAL A 92 -27.96 -3.73 11.39
C VAL A 92 -28.17 -4.49 12.70
N TYR A 93 -27.15 -4.50 13.55
CA TYR A 93 -27.17 -5.06 14.89
C TYR A 93 -27.22 -3.97 15.95
N ALA A 94 -28.02 -4.18 16.98
CA ALA A 94 -28.03 -3.36 18.18
C ALA A 94 -27.90 -4.24 19.42
N VAL A 95 -26.98 -3.89 20.32
CA VAL A 95 -26.65 -4.69 21.51
C VAL A 95 -26.80 -3.88 22.77
N GLY A 96 -27.10 -4.53 23.90
CA GLY A 96 -27.32 -3.82 25.14
C GLY A 96 -27.44 -4.66 26.41
N ALA A 97 -27.99 -4.02 27.42
CA ALA A 97 -28.18 -4.59 28.75
C ALA A 97 -29.04 -5.86 28.73
N ASN A 98 -28.82 -6.72 29.72
CA ASN A 98 -29.54 -7.98 29.90
C ASN A 98 -29.46 -8.89 28.65
N ALA A 99 -28.24 -9.03 28.11
CA ALA A 99 -27.94 -9.85 26.92
C ALA A 99 -28.83 -9.57 25.71
N THR A 100 -29.21 -8.31 25.52
CA THR A 100 -30.09 -7.94 24.41
C THR A 100 -29.26 -7.82 23.14
N VAL A 101 -29.57 -8.65 22.14
CA VAL A 101 -29.10 -8.52 20.74
C VAL A 101 -30.34 -8.39 19.86
N LEU A 102 -30.39 -7.34 19.06
CA LEU A 102 -31.41 -7.11 18.06
C LEU A 102 -30.74 -7.05 16.69
N HIS A 103 -31.42 -7.56 15.68
CA HIS A 103 -30.98 -7.56 14.29
C HIS A 103 -32.09 -7.02 13.39
N TYR A 104 -31.73 -6.11 12.51
CA TYR A 104 -32.60 -5.46 11.55
C TYR A 104 -32.33 -6.03 10.17
N ASP A 105 -33.37 -6.56 9.52
CA ASP A 105 -33.30 -7.21 8.21
C ASP A 105 -33.70 -6.28 7.04
N GLY A 106 -33.78 -4.97 7.29
CA GLY A 106 -34.28 -3.97 6.34
C GLY A 106 -35.78 -3.70 6.48
N SER A 107 -36.49 -4.47 7.30
CA SER A 107 -37.91 -4.29 7.56
C SER A 107 -38.27 -4.21 9.05
N VAL A 108 -37.74 -5.13 9.86
CA VAL A 108 -38.11 -5.26 11.28
C VAL A 108 -36.90 -5.57 12.15
N TRP A 109 -36.95 -5.10 13.40
CA TRP A 109 -35.99 -5.50 14.43
C TRP A 109 -36.46 -6.78 15.10
N SER A 110 -35.63 -7.82 15.02
CA SER A 110 -35.86 -9.13 15.63
C SER A 110 -34.82 -9.40 16.72
N LYS A 111 -35.27 -9.97 17.85
CA LYS A 111 -34.35 -10.33 18.94
C LYS A 111 -33.61 -11.63 18.61
N ILE A 112 -32.28 -11.62 18.68
CA ILE A 112 -31.44 -12.80 18.53
C ILE A 112 -30.99 -13.27 19.92
N LYS A 113 -30.93 -14.60 20.10
CA LYS A 113 -30.41 -15.22 21.32
C LYS A 113 -29.01 -15.78 21.05
N ILE A 114 -28.00 -15.23 21.71
CA ILE A 114 -26.59 -15.65 21.57
C ILE A 114 -26.07 -16.42 22.80
N GLY A 115 -26.97 -16.91 23.67
CA GLY A 115 -26.60 -17.78 24.79
C GLY A 115 -25.92 -17.10 25.99
N THR A 116 -26.05 -15.79 26.15
CA THR A 116 -25.41 -15.03 27.25
C THR A 116 -26.38 -14.38 28.22
N THR A 117 -25.88 -14.00 29.39
CA THR A 117 -26.54 -13.13 30.40
C THR A 117 -25.78 -11.81 30.62
N TYR A 118 -24.66 -11.59 29.91
CA TYR A 118 -23.80 -10.43 30.10
C TYR A 118 -24.44 -9.17 29.52
N HIS A 119 -24.10 -8.02 30.07
CA HIS A 119 -24.48 -6.74 29.49
C HIS A 119 -23.58 -6.46 28.28
N LEU A 120 -24.15 -6.40 27.09
CA LEU A 120 -23.40 -6.17 25.86
C LEU A 120 -23.16 -4.66 25.71
N GLN A 121 -21.92 -4.28 25.45
CA GLN A 121 -21.45 -2.89 25.49
C GLN A 121 -21.26 -2.31 24.09
N SER A 122 -20.67 -3.07 23.18
CA SER A 122 -20.32 -2.60 21.85
C SER A 122 -20.36 -3.74 20.85
N VAL A 123 -20.66 -3.40 19.59
CA VAL A 123 -20.72 -4.31 18.45
C VAL A 123 -19.98 -3.65 17.29
N TRP A 124 -19.22 -4.44 16.54
CA TRP A 124 -18.51 -4.04 15.33
C TRP A 124 -18.38 -5.25 14.42
N GLY A 125 -18.32 -5.06 13.11
CA GLY A 125 -18.03 -6.14 12.16
C GLY A 125 -17.26 -5.66 10.94
N SER A 126 -16.58 -6.58 10.25
CA SER A 126 -15.98 -6.30 8.93
C SER A 126 -16.95 -6.59 7.79
N SER A 127 -17.94 -7.46 8.01
CA SER A 127 -18.98 -7.80 7.02
C SER A 127 -20.24 -8.36 7.68
N ALA A 128 -21.31 -8.58 6.91
CA ALA A 128 -22.53 -9.25 7.38
C ALA A 128 -22.26 -10.64 8.01
N ASN A 129 -21.15 -11.26 7.63
CA ASN A 129 -20.73 -12.59 8.05
C ASN A 129 -19.55 -12.55 9.05
N ASP A 130 -19.19 -11.38 9.56
CA ASP A 130 -18.07 -11.22 10.48
C ASP A 130 -18.39 -10.10 11.48
N VAL A 131 -18.98 -10.46 12.62
CA VAL A 131 -19.49 -9.49 13.61
C VAL A 131 -19.03 -9.85 15.01
N PHE A 132 -18.40 -8.92 15.70
CA PHE A 132 -17.94 -9.05 17.07
C PHE A 132 -18.80 -8.23 18.04
N ILE A 133 -19.04 -8.76 19.23
CA ILE A 133 -19.73 -8.10 20.34
C ILE A 133 -18.88 -8.23 21.58
N VAL A 134 -18.60 -7.13 22.28
CA VAL A 134 -18.01 -7.16 23.62
C VAL A 134 -19.07 -6.87 24.68
N GLY A 135 -19.05 -7.63 25.77
CA GLY A 135 -19.96 -7.48 26.90
C GLY A 135 -19.30 -7.78 28.23
N ASN A 136 -19.92 -7.35 29.32
CA ASN A 136 -19.40 -7.49 30.68
C ASN A 136 -20.49 -7.81 31.71
N TYR A 137 -20.08 -8.42 32.82
CA TYR A 137 -20.89 -8.70 34.00
C TYR A 137 -20.01 -8.51 35.25
N GLY A 138 -20.11 -7.34 35.88
CA GLY A 138 -19.17 -6.95 36.93
C GLY A 138 -17.75 -6.75 36.36
N PHE A 139 -16.77 -7.45 36.92
CA PHE A 139 -15.36 -7.41 36.46
C PHE A 139 -15.05 -8.42 35.35
N ASP A 140 -16.01 -9.27 34.99
CA ASP A 140 -15.85 -10.31 33.96
C ASP A 140 -16.37 -9.84 32.60
N ASN A 141 -15.75 -10.33 31.52
CA ASN A 141 -15.92 -9.83 30.16
C ASN A 141 -15.96 -10.96 29.16
N LYS A 142 -16.83 -10.84 28.18
CA LYS A 142 -17.02 -11.80 27.11
C LYS A 142 -17.00 -11.07 25.78
N ILE A 143 -16.25 -11.61 24.84
CA ILE A 143 -16.33 -11.21 23.44
C ILE A 143 -17.05 -12.35 22.71
N TYR A 144 -17.99 -12.00 21.84
CA TYR A 144 -18.69 -12.93 20.97
C TYR A 144 -18.37 -12.58 19.54
N HIS A 145 -18.31 -13.58 18.67
CA HIS A 145 -17.99 -13.44 17.27
C HIS A 145 -18.99 -14.24 16.44
N TYR A 146 -19.53 -13.62 15.41
CA TYR A 146 -20.39 -14.21 14.41
C TYR A 146 -19.57 -14.41 13.15
N ASN A 147 -19.37 -15.66 12.75
CA ASN A 147 -18.57 -16.04 11.59
C ASN A 147 -19.41 -16.26 10.31
N GLY A 148 -20.61 -15.69 10.26
CA GLY A 148 -21.54 -15.85 9.12
C GLY A 148 -22.48 -17.03 9.23
N THR A 149 -22.26 -17.90 10.21
CA THR A 149 -23.14 -19.06 10.45
C THR A 149 -23.64 -19.13 11.89
N ALA A 150 -22.79 -18.84 12.87
CA ALA A 150 -23.14 -18.93 14.28
C ALA A 150 -22.40 -17.89 15.13
N TRP A 151 -23.03 -17.50 16.24
CA TRP A 151 -22.39 -16.73 17.29
C TRP A 151 -21.64 -17.69 18.22
N SER A 152 -20.33 -17.49 18.35
CA SER A 152 -19.49 -18.14 19.37
C SER A 152 -18.93 -17.09 20.33
N MET A 153 -18.60 -17.49 21.54
CA MET A 153 -17.74 -16.71 22.42
C MET A 153 -16.29 -16.86 21.94
N ILE A 154 -15.49 -15.80 22.05
CA ILE A 154 -14.03 -15.86 22.07
C ILE A 154 -13.65 -15.69 23.54
N SER A 155 -12.86 -16.60 24.10
CA SER A 155 -12.29 -16.54 25.45
C SER A 155 -10.90 -15.92 25.45
N GLY A 156 -10.20 -15.96 26.59
CA GLY A 156 -8.73 -15.89 26.65
C GLY A 156 -8.06 -14.62 26.14
N GLY A 157 -6.77 -14.46 26.43
CA GLY A 157 -5.94 -13.35 25.90
C GLY A 157 -6.26 -11.93 26.40
N TYR A 158 -7.40 -11.70 27.07
CA TYR A 158 -7.78 -10.42 27.64
C TYR A 158 -8.21 -10.52 29.11
N ALA A 159 -8.03 -9.42 29.85
CA ALA A 159 -8.36 -9.34 31.26
C ALA A 159 -8.92 -7.96 31.65
N GLY A 160 -9.73 -7.93 32.70
CA GLY A 160 -10.34 -6.69 33.21
C GLY A 160 -11.45 -6.13 32.32
N THR A 161 -12.21 -5.17 32.85
CA THR A 161 -13.46 -4.72 32.22
C THR A 161 -13.21 -4.06 30.86
N LEU A 162 -13.80 -4.62 29.79
CA LEU A 162 -13.80 -4.13 28.41
C LEU A 162 -15.11 -3.39 28.10
N GLY A 163 -15.04 -2.40 27.22
CA GLY A 163 -16.16 -1.51 26.93
C GLY A 163 -16.44 -1.26 25.45
N ARG A 164 -15.42 -1.29 24.60
CA ARG A 164 -15.55 -0.94 23.18
C ARG A 164 -14.77 -1.89 22.30
N ILE A 165 -15.34 -2.21 21.14
CA ILE A 165 -14.73 -3.04 20.10
C ILE A 165 -14.75 -2.30 18.75
N TRP A 166 -13.67 -2.43 17.99
CA TRP A 166 -13.51 -1.79 16.68
C TRP A 166 -12.41 -2.51 15.89
N GLY A 167 -12.41 -2.51 14.56
CA GLY A 167 -11.37 -3.20 13.78
C GLY A 167 -11.31 -2.78 12.32
N PHE A 168 -10.46 -3.49 11.57
CA PHE A 168 -10.28 -3.35 10.11
C PHE A 168 -10.63 -4.62 9.33
N SER A 169 -10.49 -5.79 9.96
CA SER A 169 -10.74 -7.10 9.33
C SER A 169 -11.05 -8.16 10.40
N GLU A 170 -11.40 -9.37 9.98
CA GLU A 170 -11.63 -10.52 10.86
C GLU A 170 -10.40 -10.88 11.73
N THR A 171 -9.19 -10.52 11.27
CA THR A 171 -7.91 -10.78 11.96
C THR A 171 -7.22 -9.52 12.47
N ASP A 172 -7.89 -8.37 12.48
CA ASP A 172 -7.32 -7.13 13.01
C ASP A 172 -8.39 -6.32 13.74
N VAL A 173 -8.66 -6.73 14.99
CA VAL A 173 -9.71 -6.18 15.84
C VAL A 173 -9.10 -5.69 17.14
N PHE A 174 -9.64 -4.60 17.69
CA PHE A 174 -9.17 -3.96 18.89
C PHE A 174 -10.29 -3.89 19.92
N VAL A 175 -9.94 -4.14 21.18
CA VAL A 175 -10.82 -3.86 22.31
C VAL A 175 -10.12 -3.02 23.34
N VAL A 176 -10.88 -2.08 23.90
CA VAL A 176 -10.39 -1.16 24.91
C VAL A 176 -11.27 -1.19 26.15
N GLY A 177 -10.67 -0.81 27.28
CA GLY A 177 -11.39 -0.79 28.54
C GLY A 177 -10.64 -0.22 29.72
N THR A 178 -11.00 -0.73 30.89
CA THR A 178 -10.60 -0.17 32.18
C THR A 178 -9.11 -0.30 32.45
N SER A 179 -8.58 0.65 33.23
CA SER A 179 -7.16 0.68 33.61
C SER A 179 -6.20 0.70 32.43
N GLY A 180 -6.51 1.46 31.38
CA GLY A 180 -5.61 1.71 30.24
C GLY A 180 -5.38 0.51 29.34
N ARG A 181 -6.30 -0.46 29.37
CA ARG A 181 -6.15 -1.71 28.63
C ARG A 181 -6.59 -1.54 27.19
N ILE A 182 -5.75 -2.03 26.30
CA ILE A 182 -5.96 -2.10 24.86
C ILE A 182 -5.45 -3.48 24.44
N TYR A 183 -6.29 -4.24 23.77
CA TYR A 183 -5.95 -5.55 23.21
C TYR A 183 -6.16 -5.51 21.70
N ARG A 184 -5.30 -6.21 20.98
CA ARG A 184 -5.41 -6.46 19.53
C ARG A 184 -5.63 -7.96 19.31
N TYR A 185 -6.60 -8.30 18.48
CA TYR A 185 -6.89 -9.63 18.00
C TYR A 185 -6.25 -9.80 16.64
N ASP A 186 -5.46 -10.85 16.48
CA ASP A 186 -4.75 -11.20 15.25
C ASP A 186 -5.45 -12.29 14.42
N GLY A 187 -6.73 -12.57 14.72
CA GLY A 187 -7.47 -13.68 14.13
C GLY A 187 -7.35 -14.99 14.90
N VAL A 188 -6.44 -15.06 15.88
CA VAL A 188 -6.24 -16.27 16.70
C VAL A 188 -6.39 -15.94 18.18
N SER A 189 -5.77 -14.86 18.65
CA SER A 189 -5.71 -14.53 20.07
C SER A 189 -5.71 -13.03 20.34
N TRP A 190 -6.18 -12.64 21.52
CA TRP A 190 -6.05 -11.27 21.99
C TRP A 190 -4.68 -11.06 22.65
N THR A 191 -3.91 -10.11 22.14
CA THR A 191 -2.64 -9.68 22.71
C THR A 191 -2.79 -8.30 23.34
N GLN A 192 -2.38 -8.15 24.60
CA GLN A 192 -2.38 -6.85 25.26
C GLN A 192 -1.30 -5.95 24.67
N MET A 193 -1.70 -4.79 24.16
CA MET A 193 -0.76 -3.77 23.71
C MET A 193 -0.14 -3.02 24.91
N ALA A 194 1.03 -2.41 24.68
CA ALA A 194 1.75 -1.66 25.71
C ALA A 194 0.88 -0.55 26.34
N LYS A 195 0.62 -0.67 27.64
CA LYS A 195 -0.16 0.29 28.43
C LYS A 195 0.61 1.58 28.67
N LYS A 196 -0.02 2.74 28.41
CA LYS A 196 0.58 4.09 28.63
C LYS A 196 -0.13 4.95 29.67
N THR A 197 -1.25 4.47 30.22
CA THR A 197 -2.07 5.20 31.19
C THR A 197 -2.72 4.21 32.14
N SER A 198 -3.08 4.62 33.35
CA SER A 198 -3.91 3.84 34.28
C SER A 198 -5.39 4.22 34.24
N TYR A 199 -5.76 5.24 33.46
CA TYR A 199 -7.14 5.68 33.27
C TYR A 199 -7.91 4.75 32.33
N ASN A 200 -9.24 4.69 32.44
CA ASN A 200 -10.04 3.85 31.54
C ASN A 200 -10.01 4.44 30.13
N ILE A 201 -9.94 3.56 29.11
CA ILE A 201 -10.12 3.92 27.71
C ILE A 201 -11.58 3.64 27.35
N ALA A 202 -12.27 4.64 26.83
CA ALA A 202 -13.68 4.61 26.51
C ALA A 202 -13.95 4.26 25.05
N ASP A 203 -13.10 4.72 24.12
CA ASP A 203 -13.28 4.50 22.69
C ASP A 203 -11.94 4.42 21.93
N ILE A 204 -11.99 3.81 20.75
CA ILE A 204 -10.85 3.62 19.85
C ILE A 204 -11.31 3.74 18.39
N TRP A 205 -10.46 4.37 17.58
CA TRP A 205 -10.65 4.53 16.14
C TRP A 205 -9.28 4.63 15.47
N GLY A 206 -9.15 4.26 14.19
CA GLY A 206 -7.94 4.51 13.43
C GLY A 206 -8.13 4.59 11.93
N SER A 207 -7.07 4.99 11.22
CA SER A 207 -7.02 4.99 9.76
C SER A 207 -6.43 3.69 9.20
N SER A 208 -5.62 2.98 9.98
CA SER A 208 -5.07 1.66 9.67
C SER A 208 -4.66 0.92 10.96
N GLY A 209 -4.36 -0.39 10.88
CA GLY A 209 -3.86 -1.19 12.02
C GLY A 209 -2.58 -0.64 12.66
N ASN A 210 -1.89 0.27 11.96
CA ASN A 210 -0.67 0.95 12.38
C ASN A 210 -0.87 2.45 12.67
N ASP A 211 -2.10 2.97 12.64
CA ASP A 211 -2.41 4.37 12.94
C ASP A 211 -3.76 4.45 13.68
N LEU A 212 -3.70 4.39 15.01
CA LEU A 212 -4.87 4.29 15.90
C LEU A 212 -4.86 5.39 16.96
N TYR A 213 -6.03 5.83 17.36
CA TYR A 213 -6.24 6.75 18.46
C TYR A 213 -7.20 6.14 19.48
N ALA A 214 -6.85 6.26 20.75
CA ALA A 214 -7.66 5.78 21.86
C ALA A 214 -7.90 6.92 22.86
N VAL A 215 -9.15 7.07 23.32
CA VAL A 215 -9.55 8.15 24.24
C VAL A 215 -10.19 7.63 25.50
N GLY A 216 -10.12 8.39 26.59
CA GLY A 216 -10.67 7.95 27.85
C GLY A 216 -10.72 8.97 28.98
N ASP A 217 -10.77 8.47 30.21
CA ASP A 217 -10.88 9.29 31.42
C ASP A 217 -9.69 10.25 31.57
N SER A 218 -9.90 11.35 32.29
CA SER A 218 -8.86 12.36 32.58
C SER A 218 -8.17 12.93 31.34
N SER A 219 -8.92 13.20 30.28
CA SER A 219 -8.45 13.69 28.98
C SER A 219 -7.37 12.82 28.33
N THR A 220 -7.41 11.51 28.59
CA THR A 220 -6.49 10.58 27.97
C THR A 220 -6.74 10.56 26.46
N ILE A 221 -5.69 10.88 25.68
CA ILE A 221 -5.62 10.62 24.25
C ILE A 221 -4.29 9.91 23.99
N LEU A 222 -4.36 8.73 23.39
CA LEU A 222 -3.19 7.94 22.98
C LEU A 222 -3.21 7.81 21.45
N HIS A 223 -2.05 7.87 20.83
CA HIS A 223 -1.84 7.67 19.39
C HIS A 223 -0.85 6.53 19.17
N TYR A 224 -1.26 5.48 18.47
CA TYR A 224 -0.40 4.38 18.05
C TYR A 224 0.14 4.67 16.66
N ASN A 225 1.47 4.68 16.51
CA ASN A 225 2.16 4.97 15.26
C ASN A 225 2.68 3.72 14.52
N GLY A 226 2.09 2.55 14.80
CA GLY A 226 2.52 1.26 14.23
C GLY A 226 3.61 0.57 15.02
N ILE A 227 4.23 1.29 15.97
CA ILE A 227 5.30 0.74 16.82
C ILE A 227 4.89 0.89 18.29
N ASN A 228 4.53 2.10 18.73
CA ASN A 228 4.27 2.42 20.14
C ASN A 228 3.05 3.35 20.30
N TRP A 229 2.40 3.23 21.46
CA TRP A 229 1.42 4.22 21.93
C TRP A 229 2.13 5.48 22.46
N ILE A 230 1.73 6.65 21.98
CA ILE A 230 2.25 7.96 22.35
C ILE A 230 1.13 8.74 23.03
N VAL A 231 1.40 9.29 24.22
CA VAL A 231 0.44 10.14 24.94
C VAL A 231 0.39 11.51 24.26
N GLN A 232 -0.80 11.92 23.83
CA GLN A 232 -1.04 13.23 23.22
C GLN A 232 -1.37 14.26 24.30
N GLN A 233 -0.79 15.46 24.20
CA GLN A 233 -1.09 16.53 25.14
C GLN A 233 -2.43 17.20 24.79
N THR A 234 -3.23 17.50 25.82
CA THR A 234 -4.48 18.25 25.67
C THR A 234 -4.50 19.41 26.66
N MET A 235 -5.05 20.55 26.25
CA MET A 235 -5.14 21.75 27.10
C MET A 235 -6.42 21.81 27.96
N LYS A 236 -7.32 20.82 27.85
CA LYS A 236 -8.65 20.86 28.48
C LYS A 236 -8.95 19.60 29.29
N PRO A 237 -9.09 19.70 30.63
CA PRO A 237 -9.41 18.56 31.49
C PRO A 237 -10.88 18.12 31.33
N GLY A 238 -11.14 16.81 31.24
CA GLY A 238 -12.47 16.22 31.10
C GLY A 238 -12.39 14.76 30.64
N SER A 239 -13.38 13.93 30.94
CA SER A 239 -13.38 12.53 30.43
C SER A 239 -13.86 12.51 28.99
N LEU A 240 -13.15 11.79 28.11
CA LEU A 240 -13.53 11.57 26.71
C LEU A 240 -14.23 10.23 26.58
N TYR A 241 -15.29 10.18 25.77
CA TYR A 241 -16.19 9.04 25.64
C TYR A 241 -16.26 8.47 24.23
N GLY A 242 -15.93 9.27 23.21
CA GLY A 242 -15.97 8.83 21.81
C GLY A 242 -14.87 9.46 20.97
N ILE A 243 -14.42 8.73 19.94
CA ILE A 243 -13.44 9.19 18.96
C ILE A 243 -13.78 8.67 17.56
N GLY A 244 -13.58 9.51 16.56
CA GLY A 244 -13.77 9.13 15.16
C GLY A 244 -13.12 10.14 14.23
N GLY A 245 -12.85 9.71 13.00
CA GLY A 245 -12.21 10.55 11.99
C GLY A 245 -12.42 10.03 10.57
N SER A 246 -11.93 10.79 9.60
CA SER A 246 -11.88 10.39 8.18
C SER A 246 -10.45 10.36 7.61
N SER A 247 -9.47 10.94 8.31
CA SER A 247 -8.07 10.94 7.92
C SER A 247 -7.17 11.29 9.12
N ARG A 248 -5.84 11.23 8.94
CA ARG A 248 -4.84 11.66 9.93
C ARG A 248 -4.94 13.13 10.35
N SER A 249 -5.65 13.95 9.56
CA SER A 249 -5.82 15.39 9.77
C SER A 249 -7.29 15.79 9.97
N ASN A 250 -8.18 14.82 10.20
CA ASN A 250 -9.58 15.06 10.50
C ASN A 250 -10.06 14.04 11.54
N ILE A 251 -9.79 14.34 12.81
CA ILE A 251 -10.13 13.46 13.94
C ILE A 251 -10.81 14.29 15.02
N PHE A 252 -11.93 13.77 15.54
CA PHE A 252 -12.67 14.37 16.63
C PHE A 252 -12.64 13.45 17.85
N ALA A 253 -12.44 14.04 19.02
CA ALA A 253 -12.62 13.37 20.31
C ALA A 253 -13.65 14.14 21.13
N LEU A 254 -14.62 13.42 21.71
CA LEU A 254 -15.74 14.03 22.41
C LEU A 254 -15.89 13.47 23.82
N GLY A 255 -16.58 14.22 24.69
CA GLY A 255 -16.63 13.83 26.09
C GLY A 255 -17.63 14.59 26.96
N SER A 256 -17.28 14.62 28.25
CA SER A 256 -18.07 15.22 29.31
C SER A 256 -18.37 16.70 29.07
N SER A 257 -19.53 17.16 29.56
CA SER A 257 -19.92 18.57 29.53
C SER A 257 -19.92 19.22 28.13
N GLY A 258 -20.27 18.45 27.10
CA GLY A 258 -20.28 18.90 25.71
C GLY A 258 -18.88 19.15 25.12
N GLN A 259 -17.83 18.57 25.68
CA GLN A 259 -16.47 18.74 25.16
C GLN A 259 -16.34 18.09 23.77
N ILE A 260 -15.81 18.86 22.82
CA ILE A 260 -15.33 18.39 21.52
C ILE A 260 -13.92 18.92 21.31
N LEU A 261 -13.02 18.03 20.94
CA LEU A 261 -11.65 18.31 20.52
C LEU A 261 -11.50 17.89 19.06
N PHE A 262 -10.72 18.64 18.30
CA PHE A 262 -10.43 18.40 16.88
C PHE A 262 -8.93 18.39 16.65
N ASN A 263 -8.45 17.42 15.89
CA ASN A 263 -7.06 17.30 15.46
C ASN A 263 -6.98 17.47 13.94
N ASP A 264 -6.24 18.51 13.52
CA ASP A 264 -5.96 18.86 12.13
C ASP A 264 -4.69 18.19 11.56
N GLY A 265 -4.12 17.23 12.31
CA GLY A 265 -2.86 16.55 11.99
C GLY A 265 -1.63 17.22 12.61
N SER A 266 -1.79 18.40 13.22
CA SER A 266 -0.72 19.09 13.96
C SER A 266 -0.96 19.09 15.47
N GLN A 267 -2.18 19.40 15.92
CA GLN A 267 -2.49 19.55 17.35
C GLN A 267 -3.98 19.38 17.66
N TRP A 268 -4.28 19.09 18.93
CA TRP A 268 -5.66 19.05 19.43
C TRP A 268 -6.15 20.43 19.85
N THR A 269 -7.23 20.89 19.23
CA THR A 269 -7.92 22.16 19.53
C THR A 269 -9.34 21.91 20.05
N SER A 270 -9.89 22.79 20.89
CA SER A 270 -11.27 22.64 21.40
C SER A 270 -12.26 23.33 20.47
N MET A 271 -13.38 22.66 20.18
CA MET A 271 -14.49 23.22 19.42
C MET A 271 -15.72 23.48 20.31
N PRO A 272 -16.51 24.54 20.07
CA PRO A 272 -17.79 24.73 20.71
C PRO A 272 -18.82 23.70 20.21
N SER A 273 -19.49 22.99 21.11
CA SER A 273 -20.56 22.05 20.78
C SER A 273 -21.98 22.63 20.90
N GLY A 274 -22.12 23.81 21.50
CA GLY A 274 -23.42 24.44 21.79
C GLY A 274 -24.26 23.74 22.86
N THR A 275 -23.72 22.74 23.56
CA THR A 275 -24.42 21.98 24.61
C THR A 275 -23.51 21.71 25.81
N THR A 276 -24.13 21.44 26.96
CA THR A 276 -23.43 20.92 28.16
C THR A 276 -23.71 19.44 28.40
N SER A 277 -24.52 18.81 27.54
CA SER A 277 -24.78 17.38 27.63
C SER A 277 -23.53 16.59 27.29
N SER A 278 -23.22 15.55 28.08
CA SER A 278 -22.13 14.63 27.73
C SER A 278 -22.41 13.95 26.40
N LEU A 279 -21.43 14.00 25.50
CA LEU A 279 -21.46 13.38 24.18
C LEU A 279 -20.91 11.96 24.31
N GLN A 280 -21.51 10.97 23.67
CA GLN A 280 -21.22 9.54 23.93
C GLN A 280 -20.52 8.86 22.76
N ASP A 281 -20.90 9.14 21.52
CA ASP A 281 -20.36 8.46 20.34
C ASP A 281 -20.42 9.37 19.10
N ILE A 282 -19.57 9.09 18.11
CA ILE A 282 -19.45 9.87 16.88
C ILE A 282 -19.40 8.95 15.65
N LEU A 283 -20.06 9.40 14.59
CA LEU A 283 -19.95 8.85 13.24
C LEU A 283 -19.40 9.93 12.32
N VAL A 284 -18.27 9.67 11.67
CA VAL A 284 -17.63 10.60 10.73
C VAL A 284 -17.71 10.01 9.33
N PHE A 285 -18.29 10.75 8.39
CA PHE A 285 -18.38 10.33 6.98
C PHE A 285 -17.26 10.93 6.13
N SER A 286 -16.89 12.18 6.41
CA SER A 286 -15.90 12.93 5.63
C SER A 286 -15.24 14.01 6.50
N SER A 287 -14.34 14.80 5.89
CA SER A 287 -13.83 16.05 6.50
C SER A 287 -14.91 17.10 6.73
N THR A 288 -16.09 16.96 6.13
CA THR A 288 -17.15 17.98 6.14
C THR A 288 -18.43 17.54 6.86
N SER A 289 -18.59 16.24 7.12
CA SER A 289 -19.81 15.65 7.66
C SER A 289 -19.52 14.66 8.78
N ALA A 290 -20.07 14.95 9.96
CA ALA A 290 -20.04 14.06 11.12
C ALA A 290 -21.29 14.23 11.99
N TYR A 291 -21.62 13.21 12.76
CA TYR A 291 -22.78 13.20 13.65
C TYR A 291 -22.39 12.66 15.02
N VAL A 292 -22.87 13.32 16.06
CA VAL A 292 -22.60 12.95 17.45
C VAL A 292 -23.90 12.69 18.16
N VAL A 293 -23.92 11.66 19.02
CA VAL A 293 -25.03 11.37 19.91
C VAL A 293 -24.61 11.53 21.37
N GLY A 294 -25.57 11.87 22.24
CA GLY A 294 -25.27 12.10 23.64
C GLY A 294 -26.46 11.98 24.58
N ASN A 295 -26.24 12.42 25.82
CA ASN A 295 -27.26 12.40 26.86
C ASN A 295 -28.47 13.27 26.51
N SER A 296 -29.62 12.94 27.12
CA SER A 296 -30.87 13.70 27.00
C SER A 296 -31.38 13.84 25.56
N GLY A 297 -31.17 12.82 24.71
CA GLY A 297 -31.56 12.82 23.31
C GLY A 297 -30.75 13.77 22.43
N THR A 298 -29.57 14.21 22.88
CA THR A 298 -28.73 15.14 22.11
C THR A 298 -28.21 14.44 20.86
N ILE A 299 -28.46 15.04 19.70
CA ILE A 299 -27.78 14.72 18.45
C ILE A 299 -27.22 16.01 17.89
N LEU A 300 -25.92 16.03 17.58
CA LEU A 300 -25.26 17.16 16.92
C LEU A 300 -24.86 16.74 15.50
N LYS A 301 -25.02 17.65 14.55
CA LYS A 301 -24.49 17.53 13.19
C LYS A 301 -23.32 18.49 13.06
N TYR A 302 -22.17 17.97 12.65
CA TYR A 302 -21.08 18.76 12.15
C TYR A 302 -21.36 19.10 10.71
N SER A 303 -21.33 20.39 10.41
CA SER A 303 -21.31 20.87 9.04
C SER A 303 -20.09 21.78 8.93
N TYR A 304 -19.08 21.32 8.21
CA TYR A 304 -18.15 22.26 7.60
C TYR A 304 -18.73 22.60 6.24
N ILE A 305 -19.40 23.74 6.18
CA ILE A 305 -19.56 24.40 4.89
C ILE A 305 -18.15 24.89 4.59
N GLN A 306 -17.43 24.11 3.78
CA GLN A 306 -16.26 24.64 3.11
C GLN A 306 -16.78 25.90 2.40
N PRO A 307 -16.27 27.09 2.75
CA PRO A 307 -16.74 28.32 2.12
C PRO A 307 -16.68 28.07 0.62
N ASN A 308 -17.81 28.28 -0.09
CA ASN A 308 -17.85 28.10 -1.53
C ASN A 308 -16.61 28.79 -2.07
N SER A 309 -15.77 28.03 -2.75
CA SER A 309 -14.58 28.53 -3.39
C SER A 309 -14.87 28.63 -4.88
N SER A 310 -14.24 29.58 -5.56
CA SER A 310 -14.46 29.66 -7.00
C SER A 310 -13.84 28.40 -7.63
N PRO A 311 -14.50 27.78 -8.62
CA PRO A 311 -13.93 26.61 -9.30
C PRO A 311 -12.57 26.96 -9.89
N VAL A 312 -11.67 26.00 -10.00
CA VAL A 312 -10.40 26.21 -10.70
C VAL A 312 -10.61 25.80 -12.15
N VAL A 313 -10.70 26.79 -13.03
CA VAL A 313 -10.77 26.59 -14.48
C VAL A 313 -9.39 26.79 -15.08
N GLU A 314 -8.99 25.90 -15.98
CA GLU A 314 -7.75 26.01 -16.74
C GLU A 314 -8.02 25.61 -18.20
N ILE A 315 -7.80 26.53 -19.12
CA ILE A 315 -7.82 26.24 -20.56
C ILE A 315 -6.55 25.48 -20.90
N THR A 316 -6.70 24.20 -21.23
CA THR A 316 -5.58 23.30 -21.51
C THR A 316 -5.16 23.32 -22.97
N SER A 317 -6.02 23.79 -23.87
CA SER A 317 -5.70 23.98 -25.28
C SER A 317 -6.67 24.97 -25.95
N PRO A 318 -6.18 25.83 -26.86
CA PRO A 318 -4.79 26.08 -27.20
C PRO A 318 -4.10 26.93 -26.11
N SER A 319 -2.78 27.08 -26.17
CA SER A 319 -2.05 27.91 -25.20
C SER A 319 -2.41 29.40 -25.31
N ASP A 320 -2.30 30.13 -24.20
CA ASP A 320 -2.43 31.59 -24.21
C ASP A 320 -1.47 32.23 -25.22
N THR A 321 -1.93 33.28 -25.89
CA THR A 321 -1.29 34.02 -26.98
C THR A 321 -1.07 33.26 -28.30
N SER A 322 -1.62 32.05 -28.45
CA SER A 322 -1.53 31.31 -29.71
C SER A 322 -2.05 32.13 -30.89
N SER A 323 -1.37 32.02 -32.03
CA SER A 323 -1.81 32.64 -33.27
C SER A 323 -2.23 31.56 -34.26
N PHE A 324 -3.30 31.84 -34.99
CA PHE A 324 -3.82 30.97 -36.04
C PHE A 324 -4.00 31.82 -37.30
N SER A 325 -3.72 31.24 -38.46
CA SER A 325 -4.13 31.84 -39.71
C SER A 325 -5.62 31.59 -39.93
N ILE A 326 -6.32 32.52 -40.58
CA ILE A 326 -7.67 32.26 -41.06
C ILE A 326 -7.74 31.06 -42.04
N ASP A 327 -6.60 30.63 -42.59
CA ASP A 327 -6.48 29.47 -43.48
C ASP A 327 -6.39 28.11 -42.76
N ASP A 328 -6.17 28.08 -41.44
CA ASP A 328 -5.88 26.84 -40.67
C ASP A 328 -7.13 26.02 -40.29
N GLY A 329 -8.34 26.55 -40.52
CA GLY A 329 -9.61 25.89 -40.16
C GLY A 329 -10.10 26.20 -38.73
N PRO A 330 -11.11 25.48 -38.20
CA PRO A 330 -11.70 25.76 -36.89
C PRO A 330 -10.74 25.43 -35.73
N VAL A 331 -10.68 26.32 -34.75
CA VAL A 331 -9.83 26.17 -33.56
C VAL A 331 -10.51 25.25 -32.54
N MET A 332 -9.75 24.25 -32.06
CA MET A 332 -10.15 23.33 -31.01
C MET A 332 -9.88 23.96 -29.64
N PHE A 333 -10.83 23.86 -28.71
CA PHE A 333 -10.66 24.31 -27.33
C PHE A 333 -10.91 23.18 -26.35
N SER A 334 -10.07 23.07 -25.32
CA SER A 334 -10.25 22.18 -24.18
C SER A 334 -9.90 22.90 -22.89
N ALA A 335 -10.62 22.56 -21.81
CA ALA A 335 -10.36 23.09 -20.48
C ALA A 335 -10.74 22.06 -19.43
N THR A 336 -10.12 22.16 -18.27
CA THR A 336 -10.52 21.48 -17.04
C THR A 336 -11.18 22.49 -16.11
N ALA A 337 -12.17 22.03 -15.34
CA ALA A 337 -12.76 22.80 -14.27
C ALA A 337 -12.93 21.89 -13.07
N ILE A 338 -12.12 22.09 -12.03
CA ILE A 338 -12.20 21.31 -10.79
C ILE A 338 -12.60 22.24 -9.67
N ASP A 339 -13.66 21.85 -8.98
CA ASP A 339 -14.15 22.54 -7.82
C ASP A 339 -13.95 21.67 -6.56
N PRO A 340 -13.40 22.21 -5.45
CA PRO A 340 -13.24 21.46 -4.22
C PRO A 340 -14.57 20.99 -3.59
N GLU A 341 -15.68 21.69 -3.86
CA GLU A 341 -17.02 21.40 -3.34
C GLU A 341 -17.87 20.57 -4.33
N ASP A 342 -17.80 20.90 -5.63
CA ASP A 342 -18.68 20.33 -6.68
C ASP A 342 -17.99 19.27 -7.58
N GLY A 343 -16.68 19.06 -7.43
CA GLY A 343 -15.93 18.07 -8.20
C GLY A 343 -15.62 18.53 -9.63
N ASP A 344 -15.61 17.60 -10.60
CA ASP A 344 -15.27 17.91 -11.99
C ASP A 344 -16.45 18.56 -12.73
N LEU A 345 -16.31 19.84 -13.04
CA LEU A 345 -17.27 20.68 -13.76
C LEU A 345 -16.88 20.91 -15.23
N SER A 346 -15.89 20.18 -15.76
CA SER A 346 -15.34 20.43 -17.10
C SER A 346 -16.38 20.35 -18.23
N GLN A 347 -17.44 19.56 -18.03
CA GLN A 347 -18.55 19.43 -19.00
C GLN A 347 -19.54 20.61 -18.97
N ALA A 348 -19.51 21.46 -17.94
CA ALA A 348 -20.41 22.60 -17.78
C ALA A 348 -19.81 23.92 -18.29
N ILE A 349 -18.55 23.91 -18.73
CA ILE A 349 -17.82 25.10 -19.19
C ILE A 349 -18.54 25.77 -20.36
N GLN A 350 -18.76 27.09 -20.22
CA GLN A 350 -19.27 27.96 -21.26
C GLN A 350 -18.12 28.74 -21.91
N TRP A 351 -18.06 28.72 -23.24
CA TRP A 351 -17.00 29.39 -23.99
C TRP A 351 -17.51 30.68 -24.62
N SER A 352 -16.69 31.71 -24.58
CA SER A 352 -16.94 32.98 -25.28
C SER A 352 -15.68 33.59 -25.83
N SER A 353 -15.84 34.47 -26.82
CA SER A 353 -14.80 35.22 -27.49
C SER A 353 -15.13 36.72 -27.42
N SER A 354 -14.12 37.55 -27.16
CA SER A 354 -14.28 39.02 -27.12
C SER A 354 -14.80 39.64 -28.42
N ILE A 355 -14.60 38.96 -29.56
CA ILE A 355 -15.06 39.41 -30.89
C ILE A 355 -16.34 38.68 -31.31
N ASN A 356 -16.38 37.34 -31.17
CA ASN A 356 -17.48 36.53 -31.70
C ASN A 356 -18.61 36.24 -30.69
N GLY A 357 -18.48 36.66 -29.43
CA GLY A 357 -19.47 36.38 -28.39
C GLY A 357 -19.43 34.92 -27.94
N SER A 358 -20.58 34.30 -27.63
CA SER A 358 -20.64 32.90 -27.21
C SER A 358 -20.24 31.96 -28.36
N ILE A 359 -19.35 31.01 -28.08
CA ILE A 359 -18.81 30.05 -29.05
C ILE A 359 -18.99 28.61 -28.54
N ILE A 360 -19.06 27.64 -29.46
CA ILE A 360 -19.12 26.21 -29.15
C ILE A 360 -17.92 25.54 -29.82
N PRO A 361 -16.96 24.95 -29.08
CA PRO A 361 -15.81 24.27 -29.67
C PRO A 361 -16.21 23.01 -30.48
N PRO A 362 -15.56 22.71 -31.62
CA PRO A 362 -14.59 23.54 -32.36
C PRO A 362 -15.22 24.83 -32.91
N ALA A 363 -14.52 25.96 -32.83
CA ALA A 363 -15.05 27.26 -33.26
C ALA A 363 -14.26 27.90 -34.42
N ILE A 364 -14.99 28.47 -35.37
CA ILE A 364 -14.43 29.33 -36.43
C ILE A 364 -14.48 30.78 -35.93
N LEU A 365 -13.34 31.47 -36.00
CA LEU A 365 -13.16 32.82 -35.46
C LEU A 365 -12.81 33.83 -36.57
N SER A 366 -13.25 35.07 -36.41
CA SER A 366 -12.95 36.17 -37.36
C SER A 366 -11.50 36.65 -37.22
N PRO A 367 -10.89 37.35 -38.19
CA PRO A 367 -9.58 37.97 -37.97
C PRO A 367 -9.60 39.01 -36.84
N GLY A 368 -8.51 39.06 -36.08
CA GLY A 368 -8.31 39.90 -34.91
C GLY A 368 -7.83 39.14 -33.69
N THR A 369 -7.54 39.88 -32.63
CA THR A 369 -7.14 39.30 -31.34
C THR A 369 -8.39 39.04 -30.49
N HIS A 370 -8.64 37.76 -30.21
CA HIS A 370 -9.73 37.29 -29.35
C HIS A 370 -9.20 37.08 -27.95
N THR A 371 -9.94 37.53 -26.94
CA THR A 371 -9.86 36.95 -25.61
C THR A 371 -10.92 35.86 -25.56
N ILE A 372 -10.48 34.61 -25.51
CA ILE A 372 -11.31 33.44 -25.28
C ILE A 372 -11.45 33.25 -23.79
N THR A 373 -12.68 33.22 -23.32
CA THR A 373 -13.02 33.03 -21.92
C THR A 373 -13.75 31.71 -21.76
N ALA A 374 -13.16 30.78 -21.02
CA ALA A 374 -13.84 29.61 -20.48
C ALA A 374 -14.39 30.01 -19.11
N THR A 375 -15.71 30.01 -18.94
CA THR A 375 -16.35 30.32 -17.66
C THR A 375 -17.14 29.11 -17.20
N VAL A 376 -16.99 28.78 -15.92
CA VAL A 376 -17.87 27.83 -15.25
C VAL A 376 -18.41 28.50 -14.00
N THR A 377 -19.68 28.22 -13.70
CA THR A 377 -20.33 28.65 -12.47
C THR A 377 -20.61 27.40 -11.67
N ASP A 378 -20.11 27.38 -10.44
CA ASP A 378 -20.38 26.31 -9.49
C ASP A 378 -21.85 26.33 -9.04
N SER A 379 -22.27 25.32 -8.29
CA SER A 379 -23.63 25.23 -7.77
C SER A 379 -23.94 26.31 -6.70
N GLY A 380 -22.90 26.85 -6.06
CA GLY A 380 -22.93 27.99 -5.14
C GLY A 380 -23.08 29.36 -5.82
N GLY A 381 -23.07 29.41 -7.16
CA GLY A 381 -23.21 30.62 -7.97
C GLY A 381 -21.93 31.44 -8.13
N MET A 382 -20.79 30.98 -7.61
CA MET A 382 -19.52 31.64 -7.89
C MET A 382 -18.98 31.13 -9.21
N SER A 383 -18.45 32.07 -9.98
CA SER A 383 -17.89 31.75 -11.29
C SER A 383 -16.39 31.91 -11.21
N ALA A 384 -15.71 30.99 -11.87
CA ALA A 384 -14.35 31.21 -12.28
C ALA A 384 -14.30 31.23 -13.79
N SER A 385 -13.37 32.01 -14.27
CA SER A 385 -13.05 32.03 -15.67
C SER A 385 -11.56 31.95 -15.82
N ASP A 386 -11.14 31.16 -16.79
CA ASP A 386 -9.83 31.30 -17.35
C ASP A 386 -9.95 31.97 -18.72
N THR A 387 -8.94 32.77 -19.05
CA THR A 387 -8.90 33.47 -20.32
C THR A 387 -7.58 33.24 -21.00
N ILE A 388 -7.67 32.89 -22.27
CA ILE A 388 -6.54 32.97 -23.18
C ILE A 388 -6.81 34.06 -24.20
N THR A 389 -5.77 34.72 -24.65
CA THR A 389 -5.76 35.56 -25.82
C THR A 389 -5.28 34.73 -27.00
N ILE A 390 -5.98 34.75 -28.13
CA ILE A 390 -5.47 34.18 -29.37
C ILE A 390 -5.61 35.21 -30.48
N SER A 391 -4.71 35.20 -31.45
CA SER A 391 -4.81 36.11 -32.59
C SER A 391 -5.10 35.33 -33.86
N ILE A 392 -6.21 35.66 -34.51
CA ILE A 392 -6.51 35.19 -35.86
C ILE A 392 -5.96 36.25 -36.81
N LEU A 393 -4.88 35.92 -37.51
CA LEU A 393 -4.20 36.88 -38.37
C LEU A 393 -4.91 36.95 -39.74
N GLU A 394 -5.15 38.16 -40.25
CA GLU A 394 -5.41 38.36 -41.70
C GLU A 394 -4.17 37.92 -42.49
N HIS A 395 -4.27 37.58 -43.78
CA HIS A 395 -3.10 37.14 -44.55
C HIS A 395 -1.84 37.99 -44.30
N VAL A 396 -0.83 37.40 -43.65
CA VAL A 396 0.40 38.05 -43.18
C VAL A 396 1.55 37.70 -44.11
N ASN A 397 2.43 38.67 -44.35
CA ASN A 397 3.81 38.45 -44.80
C ASN A 397 4.39 37.24 -44.05
N ALA A 398 4.87 36.22 -44.75
CA ALA A 398 5.38 35.05 -44.07
C ALA A 398 6.74 35.42 -43.47
N PRO A 399 7.03 35.02 -42.23
CA PRO A 399 8.39 35.17 -41.72
C PRO A 399 9.34 34.31 -42.57
N PRO A 400 10.62 34.67 -42.60
CA PRO A 400 11.59 33.82 -43.26
C PRO A 400 11.61 32.43 -42.63
N SER A 401 12.18 31.48 -43.35
CA SER A 401 12.65 30.22 -42.77
C SER A 401 14.14 30.34 -42.59
N VAL A 402 14.68 29.89 -41.46
CA VAL A 402 16.11 29.73 -41.25
C VAL A 402 16.34 28.32 -40.73
N GLN A 403 17.42 27.69 -41.16
CA GLN A 403 17.84 26.37 -40.73
C GLN A 403 19.35 26.36 -40.55
N ILE A 404 19.81 26.07 -39.34
CA ILE A 404 21.21 25.89 -39.02
C ILE A 404 21.70 24.59 -39.68
N ILE A 405 22.80 24.68 -40.42
CA ILE A 405 23.44 23.55 -41.13
C ILE A 405 24.70 23.09 -40.37
N SER A 406 25.36 24.01 -39.66
CA SER A 406 26.48 23.74 -38.75
C SER A 406 26.50 24.82 -37.68
N PRO A 407 26.64 24.51 -36.38
CA PRO A 407 26.77 23.19 -35.80
C PRO A 407 25.49 22.34 -35.93
N ILE A 408 25.53 21.04 -35.60
CA ILE A 408 24.32 20.20 -35.63
C ILE A 408 23.57 20.29 -34.30
N ASP A 409 22.26 20.14 -34.33
CA ASP A 409 21.43 20.12 -33.11
C ASP A 409 21.75 18.95 -32.20
N ASP A 410 21.66 19.18 -30.88
CA ASP A 410 22.27 18.41 -29.78
C ASP A 410 23.82 18.36 -29.79
N GLY A 411 24.46 19.08 -30.71
CA GLY A 411 25.88 19.36 -30.86
C GLY A 411 26.74 19.27 -29.61
N ILE A 412 27.77 18.42 -29.54
CA ILE A 412 28.69 18.43 -28.38
C ILE A 412 30.07 18.91 -28.84
N TYR A 413 30.49 20.07 -28.36
CA TYR A 413 31.69 20.77 -28.83
C TYR A 413 32.73 20.97 -27.72
N SER A 414 33.99 20.61 -28.02
CA SER A 414 35.10 20.73 -27.07
C SER A 414 35.92 22.01 -27.30
N LEU A 415 36.25 22.69 -26.21
CA LEU A 415 37.16 23.86 -26.19
C LEU A 415 38.57 23.59 -26.74
N VAL A 416 38.96 22.33 -26.99
CA VAL A 416 40.28 21.98 -27.56
C VAL A 416 40.46 22.45 -29.02
N ASN A 417 39.37 22.57 -29.79
CA ASN A 417 39.41 22.99 -31.21
C ASN A 417 39.41 24.51 -31.43
N GLY A 418 39.38 25.31 -30.36
CA GLY A 418 39.60 26.76 -30.38
C GLY A 418 38.54 27.63 -31.08
N SER A 419 37.68 27.08 -31.95
CA SER A 419 36.51 27.77 -32.51
C SER A 419 35.54 26.81 -33.24
N ILE A 420 34.26 27.17 -33.36
CA ILE A 420 33.17 26.40 -33.99
C ILE A 420 32.68 27.14 -35.23
N GLN A 421 32.56 26.46 -36.38
CA GLN A 421 32.05 27.06 -37.61
C GLN A 421 30.51 27.13 -37.58
N LEU A 422 29.96 28.33 -37.77
CA LEU A 422 28.52 28.58 -37.86
C LEU A 422 28.11 28.78 -39.32
N ALA A 423 27.07 28.09 -39.77
CA ALA A 423 26.47 28.19 -41.10
C ALA A 423 24.96 27.85 -41.03
N ALA A 424 24.13 28.63 -41.73
CA ALA A 424 22.69 28.45 -41.82
C ALA A 424 22.21 28.74 -43.26
N ASN A 425 21.09 28.12 -43.65
CA ASN A 425 20.33 28.47 -44.85
C ASN A 425 19.08 29.25 -44.41
N ALA A 426 18.82 30.41 -45.00
CA ALA A 426 17.61 31.19 -44.73
C ALA A 426 16.91 31.62 -46.02
N LEU A 427 15.63 31.28 -46.14
CA LEU A 427 14.78 31.51 -47.30
C LEU A 427 13.46 32.14 -46.87
N ASP A 428 13.06 33.20 -47.54
CA ASP A 428 11.78 33.89 -47.33
C ASP A 428 10.84 33.70 -48.54
N PRO A 429 9.55 33.39 -48.34
CA PRO A 429 8.59 33.23 -49.44
C PRO A 429 8.37 34.51 -50.27
N GLU A 430 8.53 35.68 -49.66
CA GLU A 430 8.37 36.99 -50.31
C GLU A 430 9.71 37.61 -50.75
N ASP A 431 10.79 37.42 -50.00
CA ASP A 431 12.09 38.09 -50.17
C ASP A 431 13.23 37.21 -50.73
N GLY A 432 13.08 35.88 -50.81
CA GLY A 432 14.08 34.97 -51.38
C GLY A 432 15.21 34.56 -50.41
N ASP A 433 16.42 34.29 -50.91
CA ASP A 433 17.55 33.83 -50.07
C ASP A 433 18.20 34.97 -49.29
N ILE A 434 18.08 34.89 -47.97
CA ILE A 434 18.57 35.90 -47.02
C ILE A 434 19.63 35.33 -46.06
N SER A 435 20.21 34.16 -46.36
CA SER A 435 21.24 33.48 -45.55
C SER A 435 22.45 34.35 -45.11
N PRO A 436 22.97 35.29 -45.93
CA PRO A 436 24.10 36.14 -45.53
C PRO A 436 23.79 37.14 -44.40
N GLN A 437 22.50 37.33 -44.08
CA GLN A 437 22.03 38.30 -43.09
C GLN A 437 21.80 37.67 -41.71
N VAL A 438 22.15 36.39 -41.54
CA VAL A 438 21.97 35.66 -40.28
C VAL A 438 22.91 36.19 -39.19
N GLU A 439 22.31 36.62 -38.09
CA GLU A 439 22.95 37.03 -36.85
C GLU A 439 23.01 35.83 -35.88
N TRP A 440 24.16 35.61 -35.26
CA TRP A 440 24.38 34.45 -34.39
C TRP A 440 24.51 34.87 -32.93
N ARG A 441 23.91 34.08 -32.03
CA ARG A 441 23.99 34.30 -30.59
C ARG A 441 24.02 32.99 -29.82
N SER A 442 24.83 32.95 -28.77
CA SER A 442 24.81 31.99 -27.69
C SER A 442 24.03 32.60 -26.54
N ASP A 443 23.12 31.85 -25.94
CA ASP A 443 22.45 32.20 -24.70
C ASP A 443 23.43 32.48 -23.55
N VAL A 444 24.57 31.79 -23.51
CA VAL A 444 25.61 31.98 -22.48
C VAL A 444 26.63 33.07 -22.86
N ASP A 445 27.14 33.07 -24.10
CA ASP A 445 28.26 33.94 -24.52
C ASP A 445 27.82 35.22 -25.23
N GLY A 446 26.52 35.34 -25.51
CA GLY A 446 25.99 36.45 -26.27
C GLY A 446 26.36 36.36 -27.75
N ILE A 447 26.65 37.51 -28.36
CA ILE A 447 26.80 37.62 -29.83
C ILE A 447 28.01 36.82 -30.31
N LEU A 448 27.80 36.03 -31.37
CA LEU A 448 28.81 35.17 -31.97
C LEU A 448 29.18 35.66 -33.37
N PHE A 449 30.43 35.39 -33.74
CA PHE A 449 30.92 35.57 -35.10
C PHE A 449 31.42 34.22 -35.60
N SER A 450 31.18 33.87 -36.85
CA SER A 450 31.71 32.63 -37.43
C SER A 450 33.15 32.84 -37.90
N PRO A 451 34.14 32.04 -37.44
CA PRO A 451 34.03 30.95 -36.46
C PRO A 451 33.99 31.43 -35.00
N ALA A 452 33.12 30.81 -34.20
CA ALA A 452 32.73 31.24 -32.86
C ALA A 452 33.56 30.59 -31.75
N ILE A 453 33.84 31.33 -30.67
CA ILE A 453 34.48 30.82 -29.46
C ILE A 453 33.45 30.88 -28.33
N LEU A 454 33.16 29.74 -27.69
CA LEU A 454 32.11 29.61 -26.68
C LEU A 454 32.68 29.24 -25.32
N SER A 455 32.02 29.65 -24.23
CA SER A 455 32.35 29.22 -22.86
C SER A 455 31.77 27.84 -22.57
N VAL A 456 31.70 27.46 -21.30
CA VAL A 456 31.21 26.15 -20.91
C VAL A 456 29.77 26.25 -20.43
N GLY A 457 28.94 25.36 -20.94
CA GLY A 457 27.61 25.00 -20.49
C GLY A 457 26.86 24.28 -21.61
N GLU A 458 25.60 24.01 -21.38
CA GLU A 458 24.69 23.91 -22.51
C GLU A 458 24.51 25.31 -23.10
N HIS A 459 24.59 25.42 -24.42
CA HIS A 459 24.38 26.62 -25.19
C HIS A 459 23.23 26.40 -26.15
N THR A 460 22.24 27.25 -26.08
CA THR A 460 21.30 27.42 -27.17
C THR A 460 21.90 28.39 -28.18
N ILE A 461 22.38 27.86 -29.31
CA ILE A 461 22.88 28.67 -30.42
C ILE A 461 21.70 29.05 -31.29
N THR A 462 21.46 30.35 -31.37
CA THR A 462 20.38 30.92 -32.15
C THR A 462 20.95 31.60 -33.37
N ALA A 463 20.51 31.16 -34.54
CA ALA A 463 20.60 31.89 -35.80
C ALA A 463 19.32 32.70 -35.96
N GLN A 464 19.43 34.03 -36.06
CA GLN A 464 18.29 34.91 -36.31
C GLN A 464 18.51 35.67 -37.62
N VAL A 465 17.46 35.81 -38.42
CA VAL A 465 17.47 36.61 -39.63
C VAL A 465 16.18 37.40 -39.72
N TYR A 466 16.22 38.56 -40.37
CA TYR A 466 15.05 39.41 -40.62
C TYR A 466 14.78 39.51 -42.12
N ASP A 467 13.51 39.54 -42.50
CA ASP A 467 13.08 39.91 -43.84
C ASP A 467 13.12 41.44 -44.01
N SER A 468 12.80 41.90 -45.22
CA SER A 468 12.83 43.33 -45.57
C SER A 468 11.75 44.17 -44.88
N GLN A 469 10.71 43.53 -44.36
CA GLN A 469 9.57 44.12 -43.66
C GLN A 469 9.70 44.01 -42.13
N GLY A 470 10.79 43.39 -41.66
CA GLY A 470 11.20 43.29 -40.27
C GLY A 470 10.66 42.06 -39.52
N LEU A 471 10.00 41.09 -40.18
CA LEU A 471 9.70 39.82 -39.53
C LEU A 471 10.98 38.99 -39.45
N SER A 472 11.12 38.22 -38.38
CA SER A 472 12.32 37.40 -38.18
C SER A 472 12.02 35.93 -38.08
N ALA A 473 12.98 35.16 -38.54
CA ALA A 473 13.04 33.73 -38.33
C ALA A 473 14.20 33.45 -37.40
N ILE A 474 13.97 32.54 -36.46
CA ILE A 474 15.03 31.98 -35.65
C ILE A 474 15.06 30.49 -35.86
N ASP A 475 16.27 29.96 -35.86
CA ASP A 475 16.50 28.55 -35.63
C ASP A 475 17.49 28.47 -34.49
N SER A 476 17.17 27.59 -33.56
CA SER A 476 17.95 27.42 -32.35
C SER A 476 18.27 25.95 -32.26
N ILE A 477 19.56 25.69 -32.08
CA ILE A 477 20.04 24.37 -31.76
C ILE A 477 20.61 24.39 -30.37
N ILE A 478 20.42 23.30 -29.65
CA ILE A 478 21.09 23.08 -28.39
C ILE A 478 22.42 22.45 -28.73
N ILE A 479 23.49 23.04 -28.22
CA ILE A 479 24.80 22.43 -28.23
C ILE A 479 25.33 22.42 -26.81
N THR A 480 25.95 21.33 -26.38
CA THR A 480 26.67 21.30 -25.10
C THR A 480 28.14 21.60 -25.33
N VAL A 481 28.61 22.73 -24.82
CA VAL A 481 30.04 23.08 -24.74
C VAL A 481 30.50 22.84 -23.32
N PHE A 482 31.31 21.83 -23.03
CA PHE A 482 31.52 21.42 -21.64
C PHE A 482 32.94 21.73 -21.12
N GLN A 483 32.98 22.22 -19.87
CA GLN A 483 33.91 21.86 -18.80
C GLN A 483 33.04 21.08 -17.82
N LYS A 484 33.50 19.87 -17.54
CA LYS A 484 32.76 18.79 -16.88
C LYS A 484 32.16 19.07 -15.48
N PRO A 485 31.21 18.20 -15.00
CA PRO A 485 30.74 16.95 -15.64
C PRO A 485 29.21 16.66 -15.59
N ILE A 486 28.54 16.65 -16.75
CA ILE A 486 27.57 15.60 -17.14
C ILE A 486 28.19 14.93 -18.36
N VAL A 487 28.08 13.61 -18.45
CA VAL A 487 28.76 12.84 -19.50
C VAL A 487 27.73 12.15 -20.37
N VAL A 488 27.50 12.71 -21.57
CA VAL A 488 26.56 12.15 -22.55
C VAL A 488 27.26 11.07 -23.36
N VAL A 489 26.58 9.92 -23.50
CA VAL A 489 27.05 8.81 -24.34
C VAL A 489 26.06 8.57 -25.47
N ASP A 490 26.55 8.69 -26.71
CA ASP A 490 25.77 8.55 -27.93
C ASP A 490 26.47 7.60 -28.90
N SER A 491 25.83 6.46 -29.18
CA SER A 491 26.35 5.43 -30.10
C SER A 491 26.68 5.95 -31.51
N SER A 492 26.09 7.07 -31.95
CA SER A 492 26.41 7.69 -33.24
C SER A 492 27.76 8.42 -33.23
N GLY A 493 28.31 8.68 -32.04
CA GLY A 493 29.51 9.50 -31.83
C GLY A 493 29.31 10.99 -32.12
N SER A 494 28.08 11.42 -32.42
CA SER A 494 27.75 12.81 -32.71
C SER A 494 27.86 13.69 -31.46
N PHE A 495 27.57 13.10 -30.29
CA PHE A 495 27.43 13.84 -29.04
C PHE A 495 28.21 13.20 -27.88
N GLY A 496 29.44 13.67 -27.67
CA GLY A 496 30.25 13.32 -26.51
C GLY A 496 31.03 12.03 -26.72
N PHE A 497 30.75 11.03 -25.91
CA PHE A 497 31.43 9.73 -25.97
C PHE A 497 30.63 8.76 -26.83
N SER A 498 31.29 8.10 -27.78
CA SER A 498 30.63 7.08 -28.62
C SER A 498 30.41 5.74 -27.92
N THR A 499 31.08 5.54 -26.77
CA THR A 499 31.06 4.30 -26.00
C THR A 499 30.97 4.63 -24.51
N ILE A 500 30.25 3.79 -23.76
CA ILE A 500 30.05 3.95 -22.31
C ILE A 500 31.40 3.86 -21.60
N GLN A 501 32.29 2.93 -21.99
CA GLN A 501 33.60 2.81 -21.35
C GLN A 501 34.43 4.08 -21.51
N SER A 502 34.45 4.69 -22.71
CA SER A 502 35.21 5.92 -22.93
C SER A 502 34.70 7.10 -22.08
N ALA A 503 33.39 7.13 -21.81
CA ALA A 503 32.78 8.11 -20.91
C ALA A 503 33.21 7.89 -19.46
N ILE A 504 33.30 6.65 -19.00
CA ILE A 504 33.79 6.31 -17.65
C ILE A 504 35.27 6.68 -17.52
N ASP A 505 36.10 6.26 -18.47
CA ASP A 505 37.55 6.44 -18.44
C ASP A 505 37.99 7.90 -18.54
N ALA A 506 37.14 8.75 -19.13
CA ALA A 506 37.44 10.16 -19.31
C ALA A 506 37.88 10.80 -17.99
N ALA A 507 39.09 11.39 -17.99
CA ALA A 507 39.70 11.98 -16.79
C ALA A 507 38.82 13.04 -16.13
N THR A 508 37.96 13.65 -16.92
CA THR A 508 37.04 14.67 -16.44
C THR A 508 35.82 14.08 -15.71
N THR A 509 35.50 12.78 -15.89
CA THR A 509 34.38 12.09 -15.22
C THR A 509 34.89 11.76 -13.84
N VAL A 510 34.20 12.22 -12.81
CA VAL A 510 34.57 12.10 -11.41
C VAL A 510 33.46 11.40 -10.63
N ASP A 511 33.77 11.00 -9.41
CA ASP A 511 32.78 10.42 -8.51
C ASP A 511 31.63 11.40 -8.25
N GLY A 512 30.40 10.88 -8.27
CA GLY A 512 29.15 11.63 -8.17
C GLY A 512 28.51 11.96 -9.53
N ASP A 513 29.22 11.75 -10.63
CA ASP A 513 28.70 12.05 -11.96
C ASP A 513 27.60 11.09 -12.41
N THR A 514 26.77 11.58 -13.33
CA THR A 514 25.77 10.77 -14.03
C THR A 514 26.09 10.70 -15.52
N LEU A 515 26.12 9.48 -16.05
CA LEU A 515 26.20 9.17 -17.47
C LEU A 515 24.79 8.94 -17.99
N ILE A 516 24.36 9.80 -18.92
CA ILE A 516 23.08 9.66 -19.60
C ILE A 516 23.32 8.95 -20.93
N ILE A 517 22.69 7.79 -21.08
CA ILE A 517 22.83 6.95 -22.27
C ILE A 517 21.67 7.24 -23.22
N LYS A 518 21.99 7.80 -24.40
CA LYS A 518 20.99 8.02 -25.46
C LYS A 518 20.53 6.69 -26.06
N ASN A 519 19.40 6.73 -26.76
CA ASN A 519 18.84 5.56 -27.42
C ASN A 519 19.84 5.00 -28.43
N GLY A 520 19.99 3.68 -28.44
CA GLY A 520 20.98 3.05 -29.29
C GLY A 520 21.35 1.64 -28.86
N THR A 521 22.23 1.05 -29.64
CA THR A 521 22.85 -0.24 -29.33
C THR A 521 24.35 -0.03 -29.12
N TYR A 522 24.83 -0.42 -27.96
CA TYR A 522 26.21 -0.26 -27.51
C TYR A 522 26.83 -1.66 -27.37
N HIS A 523 27.85 -1.96 -28.18
CA HIS A 523 28.53 -3.25 -28.15
C HIS A 523 29.81 -3.13 -27.31
N GLU A 524 29.73 -3.46 -26.02
CA GLU A 524 30.79 -3.20 -25.05
C GLU A 524 30.80 -4.23 -23.93
N ASN A 525 31.96 -4.38 -23.29
CA ASN A 525 32.11 -4.95 -21.95
C ASN A 525 32.72 -3.83 -21.11
N ILE A 526 32.03 -3.43 -20.04
CA ILE A 526 32.19 -2.15 -19.38
C ILE A 526 32.68 -2.38 -17.95
N THR A 527 33.80 -1.78 -17.60
CA THR A 527 34.34 -1.75 -16.24
C THR A 527 34.04 -0.40 -15.59
N ILE A 528 33.28 -0.42 -14.49
CA ILE A 528 32.91 0.78 -13.72
C ILE A 528 33.87 0.94 -12.53
N SER A 529 34.81 1.88 -12.66
CA SER A 529 35.82 2.19 -11.65
C SER A 529 35.56 3.46 -10.83
N LYS A 530 34.48 4.19 -11.15
CA LYS A 530 34.09 5.47 -10.52
C LYS A 530 32.69 5.38 -9.92
N ARG A 531 32.41 6.15 -8.87
CA ARG A 531 31.13 6.17 -8.16
C ARG A 531 30.11 7.00 -8.95
N ILE A 532 29.51 6.41 -9.96
CA ILE A 532 28.67 7.12 -10.93
C ILE A 532 27.30 6.47 -11.08
N ALA A 533 26.35 7.23 -11.62
CA ALA A 533 25.08 6.69 -12.12
C ALA A 533 25.15 6.51 -13.64
N ILE A 534 24.63 5.40 -14.14
CA ILE A 534 24.47 5.10 -15.57
C ILE A 534 22.99 4.85 -15.82
N GLU A 535 22.36 5.76 -16.56
CA GLU A 535 20.90 5.79 -16.69
C GLU A 535 20.46 5.97 -18.15
N SER A 536 19.38 5.28 -18.52
CA SER A 536 18.68 5.56 -19.77
C SER A 536 17.71 6.72 -19.62
N LEU A 537 17.66 7.61 -20.62
CA LEU A 537 16.67 8.70 -20.68
C LEU A 537 15.24 8.20 -20.96
N ASN A 538 15.10 7.10 -21.72
CA ASN A 538 13.82 6.61 -22.25
C ASN A 538 13.46 5.19 -21.78
N GLY A 539 14.09 4.72 -20.70
CA GLY A 539 13.84 3.41 -20.10
C GLY A 539 14.37 2.21 -20.90
N ASN A 540 14.12 1.02 -20.33
CA ASN A 540 14.78 -0.24 -20.72
C ASN A 540 14.37 -0.83 -22.08
N GLN A 541 13.55 -0.14 -22.87
CA GLN A 541 13.14 -0.59 -24.20
C GLN A 541 13.94 0.08 -25.32
N SER A 542 14.72 1.11 -25.01
CA SER A 542 15.33 2.00 -26.00
C SER A 542 16.87 1.97 -26.02
N VAL A 543 17.49 1.45 -24.95
CA VAL A 543 18.95 1.35 -24.81
C VAL A 543 19.35 -0.10 -24.64
N PHE A 544 20.14 -0.60 -25.59
CA PHE A 544 20.63 -1.98 -25.62
C PHE A 544 22.14 -1.98 -25.40
N VAL A 545 22.62 -2.68 -24.38
CA VAL A 545 24.03 -2.90 -24.13
C VAL A 545 24.31 -4.39 -24.36
N VAL A 546 25.09 -4.66 -25.39
CA VAL A 546 25.39 -6.01 -25.87
C VAL A 546 26.84 -6.33 -25.59
N ALA A 547 27.13 -7.50 -25.01
CA ALA A 547 28.51 -7.94 -24.82
C ALA A 547 29.29 -7.91 -26.15
N SER A 548 30.46 -7.26 -26.14
CA SER A 548 31.38 -7.29 -27.28
C SER A 548 32.18 -8.59 -27.33
N ASP A 549 32.60 -9.08 -26.16
CA ASP A 549 33.11 -10.42 -25.92
C ASP A 549 32.08 -11.18 -25.07
N PRO A 550 31.53 -12.29 -25.57
CA PRO A 550 30.57 -13.08 -24.80
C PRO A 550 31.16 -13.75 -23.56
N ASN A 551 32.50 -13.88 -23.44
CA ASN A 551 33.17 -14.53 -22.31
C ASN A 551 33.65 -13.54 -21.24
N GLN A 552 32.96 -12.41 -21.13
CA GLN A 552 33.19 -11.38 -20.13
C GLN A 552 31.83 -10.81 -19.71
N HIS A 553 31.74 -10.29 -18.48
CA HIS A 553 30.57 -9.55 -18.00
C HIS A 553 30.27 -8.34 -18.93
N VAL A 554 28.99 -7.96 -19.07
CA VAL A 554 28.63 -6.72 -19.80
C VAL A 554 28.95 -5.51 -18.94
N PHE A 555 28.53 -5.51 -17.67
CA PHE A 555 28.96 -4.54 -16.67
C PHE A 555 29.71 -5.25 -15.55
N ASP A 556 30.96 -4.85 -15.33
CA ASP A 556 31.81 -5.23 -14.20
C ASP A 556 31.96 -4.03 -13.26
N VAL A 557 31.36 -4.09 -12.08
CA VAL A 557 31.33 -2.99 -11.11
C VAL A 557 32.42 -3.19 -10.06
N GLU A 558 33.43 -2.32 -10.10
CA GLU A 558 34.64 -2.42 -9.26
C GLU A 558 34.66 -1.41 -8.09
N THR A 559 33.58 -0.65 -7.90
CA THR A 559 33.48 0.40 -6.87
C THR A 559 32.07 0.51 -6.29
N ASP A 560 31.95 1.15 -5.14
CA ASP A 560 30.72 1.31 -4.40
C ASP A 560 29.83 2.45 -4.93
N HIS A 561 28.57 2.51 -4.48
CA HIS A 561 27.62 3.58 -4.78
C HIS A 561 27.35 3.80 -6.28
N VAL A 562 27.43 2.73 -7.08
CA VAL A 562 27.10 2.78 -8.51
C VAL A 562 25.60 2.57 -8.71
N THR A 563 25.00 3.31 -9.64
CA THR A 563 23.62 3.07 -10.10
C THR A 563 23.62 2.63 -11.55
N ILE A 564 22.93 1.53 -11.86
CA ILE A 564 22.67 1.06 -13.23
C ILE A 564 21.16 0.94 -13.39
N LYS A 565 20.57 1.80 -14.24
CA LYS A 565 19.12 1.93 -14.34
C LYS A 565 18.59 1.95 -15.76
N GLY A 566 17.54 1.16 -15.98
CA GLY A 566 16.69 1.29 -17.17
C GLY A 566 17.35 0.84 -18.47
N LEU A 567 18.21 -0.18 -18.44
CA LEU A 567 18.92 -0.70 -19.63
C LEU A 567 18.42 -2.10 -20.02
N SER A 568 18.54 -2.44 -21.31
CA SER A 568 18.48 -3.83 -21.79
C SER A 568 19.88 -4.39 -21.98
N ILE A 569 20.26 -5.42 -21.22
CA ILE A 569 21.65 -5.89 -21.10
C ILE A 569 21.71 -7.39 -21.43
N TYR A 570 22.45 -7.77 -22.47
CA TYR A 570 22.53 -9.16 -22.93
C TYR A 570 23.83 -9.49 -23.68
N GLY A 571 24.06 -10.78 -23.97
CA GLY A 571 25.16 -11.27 -24.80
C GLY A 571 26.34 -11.87 -24.01
N ALA A 572 26.39 -11.71 -22.69
CA ALA A 572 27.42 -12.32 -21.84
C ALA A 572 27.11 -13.81 -21.61
N SER A 573 27.30 -14.63 -22.66
CA SER A 573 26.94 -16.04 -22.70
C SER A 573 28.02 -17.02 -22.20
N GLY A 574 29.22 -16.54 -21.92
CA GLY A 574 30.33 -17.33 -21.40
C GLY A 574 30.05 -17.87 -20.01
N GLU A 575 30.73 -18.97 -19.64
CA GLU A 575 30.51 -19.61 -18.35
C GLU A 575 30.91 -18.64 -17.22
N TYR A 576 30.00 -18.43 -16.28
CA TYR A 576 30.09 -17.49 -15.16
C TYR A 576 29.94 -15.99 -15.49
N ASP A 577 29.69 -15.63 -16.75
CA ASP A 577 29.53 -14.22 -17.13
C ASP A 577 28.10 -13.70 -16.89
N ALA A 578 27.96 -12.39 -16.73
CA ALA A 578 26.72 -11.77 -16.28
C ALA A 578 26.40 -10.50 -17.06
N ALA A 579 25.12 -10.16 -17.14
CA ALA A 579 24.70 -8.85 -17.64
C ALA A 579 25.21 -7.75 -16.69
N VAL A 580 25.01 -7.91 -15.39
CA VAL A 580 25.57 -7.03 -14.35
C VAL A 580 26.29 -7.87 -13.31
N TYR A 581 27.57 -7.60 -13.10
CA TYR A 581 28.40 -8.22 -12.07
C TYR A 581 28.80 -7.19 -11.01
N LEU A 582 28.49 -7.51 -9.75
CA LEU A 582 28.81 -6.74 -8.56
C LEU A 582 29.88 -7.50 -7.78
N GLY A 583 31.13 -7.07 -7.94
CA GLY A 583 32.30 -7.71 -7.34
C GLY A 583 32.59 -7.27 -5.91
N SER A 584 33.71 -7.74 -5.35
CA SER A 584 34.05 -7.58 -3.93
C SER A 584 34.27 -6.14 -3.43
N ASN A 585 34.39 -5.18 -4.36
CA ASN A 585 34.62 -3.78 -4.06
C ASN A 585 33.36 -2.91 -4.22
N SER A 586 32.29 -3.46 -4.80
CA SER A 586 31.06 -2.70 -5.05
C SER A 586 30.13 -2.86 -3.85
N TYR A 587 29.93 -1.84 -3.03
CA TYR A 587 28.93 -1.85 -1.95
C TYR A 587 27.84 -0.83 -2.23
N GLU A 588 26.66 -1.00 -1.65
CA GLU A 588 25.58 0.02 -1.68
C GLU A 588 25.19 0.46 -3.11
N CYS A 589 25.37 -0.43 -4.08
CA CYS A 589 24.98 -0.17 -5.47
C CYS A 589 23.48 -0.45 -5.69
N ASN A 590 22.90 0.29 -6.63
CA ASN A 590 21.51 0.14 -7.07
C ASN A 590 21.46 -0.37 -8.51
N VAL A 591 20.88 -1.56 -8.70
CA VAL A 591 20.58 -2.11 -10.02
C VAL A 591 19.06 -2.20 -10.14
N SER A 592 18.46 -1.31 -10.92
CA SER A 592 17.00 -1.21 -10.99
C SER A 592 16.44 -1.05 -12.40
N GLU A 593 15.23 -1.60 -12.58
CA GLU A 593 14.44 -1.46 -13.82
C GLU A 593 15.16 -1.95 -15.09
N ASN A 594 16.15 -2.85 -14.97
CA ASN A 594 16.90 -3.39 -16.12
C ASN A 594 16.27 -4.67 -16.68
N ARG A 595 16.59 -4.97 -17.95
CA ARG A 595 16.29 -6.24 -18.60
C ARG A 595 17.58 -7.02 -18.83
N CYS A 596 17.93 -7.88 -17.87
CA CYS A 596 19.16 -8.68 -17.88
C CYS A 596 18.88 -10.05 -18.53
N GLY A 597 18.91 -10.07 -19.86
CA GLY A 597 18.36 -11.15 -20.68
C GLY A 597 16.90 -10.90 -21.07
N ILE A 598 16.57 -11.18 -22.34
CA ILE A 598 15.29 -10.85 -22.96
C ILE A 598 14.56 -12.11 -23.43
N ASP A 599 15.23 -12.93 -24.25
CA ASP A 599 14.69 -14.14 -24.86
C ASP A 599 15.81 -15.16 -25.10
N SER A 600 15.48 -16.30 -25.71
CA SER A 600 16.43 -17.39 -25.97
C SER A 600 17.60 -17.01 -26.88
N GLU A 601 17.51 -15.94 -27.68
CA GLU A 601 18.58 -15.47 -28.56
C GLU A 601 19.36 -14.28 -27.95
N ARG A 602 18.72 -13.57 -27.02
CA ARG A 602 19.26 -12.40 -26.32
C ARG A 602 19.35 -12.70 -24.83
N ASN A 603 20.23 -13.63 -24.48
CA ASN A 603 20.43 -14.15 -23.13
C ASN A 603 21.81 -13.79 -22.55
N ASN A 604 22.02 -14.16 -21.29
CA ASN A 604 23.32 -14.20 -20.63
C ASN A 604 23.48 -15.55 -19.92
N PHE A 605 24.66 -15.82 -19.35
CA PHE A 605 24.83 -16.94 -18.44
C PHE A 605 24.16 -16.66 -17.08
N PHE A 606 24.44 -15.49 -16.49
CA PHE A 606 23.69 -14.91 -15.38
C PHE A 606 23.05 -13.57 -15.76
N GLY A 607 21.85 -13.28 -15.25
CA GLY A 607 21.28 -11.94 -15.37
C GLY A 607 22.05 -10.94 -14.52
N ILE A 608 21.96 -11.09 -13.20
CA ILE A 608 22.67 -10.27 -12.21
C ILE A 608 23.47 -11.19 -11.29
N TYR A 609 24.75 -10.87 -11.05
CA TYR A 609 25.66 -11.68 -10.25
C TYR A 609 26.37 -10.86 -9.17
N LEU A 610 26.15 -11.21 -7.90
CA LEU A 610 26.81 -10.64 -6.72
C LEU A 610 27.83 -11.63 -6.16
N GLN A 611 29.07 -11.19 -5.97
CA GLN A 611 30.14 -12.02 -5.42
C GLN A 611 30.94 -11.29 -4.34
N SER A 612 30.96 -11.88 -3.14
CA SER A 612 31.73 -11.40 -1.99
C SER A 612 31.43 -9.93 -1.64
N THR A 613 30.16 -9.54 -1.68
CA THR A 613 29.74 -8.14 -1.57
C THR A 613 28.46 -7.95 -0.74
N GLY A 614 27.98 -6.72 -0.53
CA GLY A 614 26.77 -6.49 0.26
C GLY A 614 26.11 -5.12 0.17
N SER A 615 24.96 -5.04 0.85
CA SER A 615 24.13 -3.84 0.98
C SER A 615 23.57 -3.30 -0.34
N HIS A 616 23.41 -4.16 -1.36
CA HIS A 616 22.85 -3.76 -2.64
C HIS A 616 21.32 -3.69 -2.63
N VAL A 617 20.78 -2.84 -3.50
CA VAL A 617 19.36 -2.83 -3.86
C VAL A 617 19.23 -3.34 -5.29
N ILE A 618 18.61 -4.50 -5.44
CA ILE A 618 18.31 -5.14 -6.73
C ILE A 618 16.79 -5.14 -6.90
N GLU A 619 16.25 -4.17 -7.64
CA GLU A 619 14.82 -3.87 -7.64
C GLU A 619 14.18 -3.78 -9.03
N GLY A 620 13.03 -4.41 -9.23
CA GLY A 620 12.22 -4.21 -10.43
C GLY A 620 12.89 -4.68 -11.74
N ASN A 621 13.91 -5.53 -11.66
CA ASN A 621 14.61 -6.03 -12.84
C ASN A 621 13.86 -7.23 -13.45
N THR A 622 13.94 -7.37 -14.76
CA THR A 622 13.51 -8.56 -15.49
C THR A 622 14.74 -9.36 -15.92
N CYS A 623 14.92 -10.57 -15.39
CA CYS A 623 15.99 -11.48 -15.76
C CYS A 623 15.38 -12.68 -16.49
N ALA A 624 15.46 -12.71 -17.82
CA ALA A 624 14.76 -13.70 -18.62
C ALA A 624 15.69 -14.55 -19.49
N ASN A 625 15.41 -15.86 -19.55
CA ASN A 625 16.05 -16.84 -20.44
C ASN A 625 17.59 -16.94 -20.29
N ASN A 626 18.14 -16.64 -19.11
CA ASN A 626 19.57 -16.82 -18.85
C ASN A 626 19.90 -18.31 -18.69
N TYR A 627 21.09 -18.73 -19.17
CA TYR A 627 21.46 -20.15 -19.21
C TYR A 627 21.49 -20.81 -17.84
N SER A 628 21.92 -20.09 -16.80
CA SER A 628 21.93 -20.57 -15.43
C SER A 628 20.91 -19.84 -14.58
N SER A 629 21.23 -18.65 -14.08
CA SER A 629 20.43 -18.00 -13.05
C SER A 629 19.98 -16.61 -13.45
N GLY A 630 18.76 -16.23 -13.07
CA GLY A 630 18.30 -14.84 -13.20
C GLY A 630 19.13 -13.92 -12.31
N ILE A 631 19.14 -14.20 -11.00
CA ILE A 631 19.94 -13.48 -10.01
C ILE A 631 20.76 -14.49 -9.20
N LYS A 632 22.08 -14.27 -9.12
CA LYS A 632 23.01 -15.12 -8.38
C LYS A 632 23.73 -14.32 -7.30
N ILE A 633 23.80 -14.88 -6.09
CA ILE A 633 24.38 -14.26 -4.91
C ILE A 633 25.32 -15.27 -4.26
N ILE A 634 26.60 -14.92 -4.09
CA ILE A 634 27.60 -15.81 -3.49
C ILE A 634 28.45 -15.03 -2.49
N TYR A 635 28.71 -15.60 -1.31
CA TYR A 635 29.51 -14.98 -0.24
C TYR A 635 29.07 -13.56 0.13
N SER A 636 27.79 -13.23 -0.08
CA SER A 636 27.31 -11.85 -0.07
C SER A 636 26.23 -11.64 1.01
N SER A 637 26.19 -10.43 1.57
CA SER A 637 25.33 -10.16 2.74
C SER A 637 24.51 -8.88 2.65
N SER A 638 23.41 -8.86 3.40
CA SER A 638 22.60 -7.66 3.62
C SER A 638 22.00 -7.05 2.34
N ASN A 639 21.82 -7.84 1.28
CA ASN A 639 21.26 -7.37 0.02
C ASN A 639 19.72 -7.43 0.04
N GLN A 640 19.09 -6.47 -0.65
CA GLN A 640 17.65 -6.40 -0.86
C GLN A 640 17.33 -6.78 -2.31
N ILE A 641 16.59 -7.86 -2.49
CA ILE A 641 16.19 -8.39 -3.79
C ILE A 641 14.67 -8.34 -3.85
N THR A 642 14.15 -7.29 -4.46
CA THR A 642 12.74 -6.91 -4.32
C THR A 642 12.06 -6.70 -5.67
N GLY A 643 10.88 -7.30 -5.87
CA GLY A 643 10.04 -6.98 -7.04
C GLY A 643 10.63 -7.41 -8.39
N ASN A 644 11.60 -8.34 -8.41
CA ASN A 644 12.22 -8.79 -9.65
C ASN A 644 11.41 -9.91 -10.33
N ILE A 645 11.45 -9.95 -11.65
CA ILE A 645 10.78 -10.95 -12.48
C ILE A 645 11.87 -11.85 -13.11
N CYS A 646 11.92 -13.11 -12.69
CA CYS A 646 12.85 -14.12 -13.20
C CYS A 646 12.09 -15.18 -13.99
N THR A 647 12.23 -15.18 -15.33
CA THR A 647 11.44 -16.06 -16.20
C THR A 647 12.33 -16.97 -17.06
N ASN A 648 11.99 -18.26 -17.11
CA ASN A 648 12.67 -19.26 -17.96
C ASN A 648 14.20 -19.36 -17.77
N ASN A 649 14.70 -19.07 -16.58
CA ASN A 649 16.09 -19.35 -16.20
C ASN A 649 16.17 -20.78 -15.64
N ALA A 650 17.34 -21.45 -15.66
CA ALA A 650 17.46 -22.73 -14.97
C ALA A 650 17.16 -22.59 -13.46
N ILE A 651 17.65 -21.50 -12.84
CA ILE A 651 17.26 -21.07 -11.49
C ILE A 651 16.83 -19.60 -11.52
N GLY A 652 15.71 -19.25 -10.88
CA GLY A 652 15.27 -17.85 -10.81
C GLY A 652 16.25 -17.00 -9.99
N ILE A 653 16.30 -17.25 -8.68
CA ILE A 653 17.17 -16.56 -7.72
C ILE A 653 17.94 -17.61 -6.92
N VAL A 654 19.26 -17.43 -6.78
CA VAL A 654 20.11 -18.36 -6.02
C VAL A 654 21.03 -17.64 -5.04
N LEU A 655 21.08 -18.14 -3.81
CA LEU A 655 22.00 -17.72 -2.74
C LEU A 655 22.91 -18.89 -2.39
N GLU A 656 24.22 -18.72 -2.52
CA GLU A 656 25.20 -19.78 -2.31
C GLU A 656 26.34 -19.35 -1.38
N ASN A 657 26.99 -20.35 -0.80
CA ASN A 657 28.27 -20.24 -0.11
C ASN A 657 28.34 -19.10 0.90
N ASN A 658 27.72 -19.29 2.07
CA ASN A 658 27.73 -18.36 3.18
C ASN A 658 27.22 -16.95 2.84
N SER A 659 26.21 -16.88 1.98
CA SER A 659 25.45 -15.65 1.79
C SER A 659 24.44 -15.51 2.93
N ILE A 660 24.47 -14.39 3.66
CA ILE A 660 23.72 -14.21 4.92
C ILE A 660 22.99 -12.88 5.00
N GLU A 661 21.93 -12.80 5.80
CA GLU A 661 21.18 -11.56 6.04
C GLU A 661 20.59 -10.91 4.78
N ASN A 662 20.40 -11.69 3.71
CA ASN A 662 19.77 -11.22 2.50
C ASN A 662 18.23 -11.32 2.62
N SER A 663 17.55 -10.35 2.03
CA SER A 663 16.10 -10.27 1.97
C SER A 663 15.64 -10.48 0.53
N VAL A 664 14.94 -11.58 0.26
CA VAL A 664 14.36 -11.91 -1.05
C VAL A 664 12.84 -11.76 -0.93
N THR A 665 12.32 -10.65 -1.44
CA THR A 665 10.90 -10.30 -1.23
C THR A 665 10.15 -9.90 -2.49
N ASN A 666 8.87 -10.26 -2.58
CA ASN A 666 7.99 -9.84 -3.68
C ASN A 666 8.51 -10.19 -5.09
N ASN A 667 9.34 -11.23 -5.23
CA ASN A 667 9.85 -11.64 -6.53
C ASN A 667 8.93 -12.65 -7.20
N GLN A 668 8.88 -12.61 -8.53
CA GLN A 668 8.15 -13.56 -9.34
C GLN A 668 9.13 -14.43 -10.13
N CYS A 669 9.17 -15.72 -9.81
CA CYS A 669 9.93 -16.73 -10.55
C CYS A 669 8.95 -17.63 -11.31
N THR A 670 9.07 -17.72 -12.64
CA THR A 670 8.16 -18.52 -13.47
C THR A 670 8.92 -19.29 -14.55
N GLY A 671 8.55 -20.55 -14.77
CA GLY A 671 9.28 -21.42 -15.70
C GLY A 671 10.64 -21.86 -15.16
N GLY A 672 11.34 -22.73 -15.90
CA GLY A 672 12.65 -23.23 -15.51
C GLY A 672 12.64 -24.42 -14.54
N ASN A 673 13.78 -24.70 -13.90
CA ASN A 673 13.92 -25.84 -13.00
C ASN A 673 13.59 -25.45 -11.55
N THR A 674 14.22 -24.40 -11.02
CA THR A 674 14.04 -23.98 -9.62
C THR A 674 13.73 -22.49 -9.52
N GLY A 675 12.78 -22.10 -8.67
CA GLY A 675 12.42 -20.70 -8.44
C GLY A 675 13.47 -19.98 -7.61
N ILE A 676 13.49 -20.28 -6.31
CA ILE A 676 14.44 -19.71 -5.36
C ILE A 676 15.23 -20.85 -4.71
N SER A 677 16.55 -20.74 -4.68
CA SER A 677 17.43 -21.78 -4.15
C SER A 677 18.48 -21.22 -3.20
N LEU A 678 18.65 -21.87 -2.04
CA LEU A 678 19.66 -21.54 -1.04
C LEU A 678 20.58 -22.74 -0.83
N TRP A 679 21.89 -22.53 -0.96
CA TRP A 679 22.92 -23.56 -0.76
C TRP A 679 23.96 -23.05 0.22
N ASN A 680 24.09 -23.73 1.37
CA ASN A 680 25.07 -23.37 2.39
C ASN A 680 25.00 -21.88 2.82
N SER A 681 23.79 -21.32 2.95
CA SER A 681 23.54 -19.88 3.09
C SER A 681 22.51 -19.61 4.16
N SER A 682 22.97 -19.29 5.37
CA SER A 682 22.15 -19.17 6.59
C SER A 682 21.63 -17.75 6.84
N SER A 683 20.66 -17.59 7.76
CA SER A 683 20.19 -16.27 8.23
C SER A 683 19.58 -15.39 7.13
N ASN A 684 18.84 -15.97 6.18
CA ASN A 684 18.19 -15.23 5.10
C ASN A 684 16.65 -15.23 5.24
N GLY A 685 16.02 -14.16 4.77
CA GLY A 685 14.56 -13.99 4.75
C GLY A 685 13.99 -14.12 3.34
N ILE A 686 13.05 -15.05 3.15
CA ILE A 686 12.37 -15.32 1.89
C ILE A 686 10.88 -15.08 2.09
N ALA A 687 10.35 -13.95 1.63
CA ALA A 687 8.96 -13.58 1.91
C ALA A 687 8.17 -13.05 0.72
N HIS A 688 6.87 -13.35 0.65
CA HIS A 688 5.95 -12.82 -0.38
C HIS A 688 6.36 -13.11 -1.82
N ASN A 689 7.16 -14.15 -2.07
CA ASN A 689 7.57 -14.52 -3.42
C ASN A 689 6.56 -15.45 -4.07
N THR A 690 6.46 -15.36 -5.40
CA THR A 690 5.64 -16.29 -6.21
C THR A 690 6.55 -17.15 -7.08
N CYS A 691 6.47 -18.46 -6.90
CA CYS A 691 7.16 -19.46 -7.72
C CYS A 691 6.13 -20.35 -8.41
N SER A 692 6.12 -20.39 -9.75
CA SER A 692 5.13 -21.18 -10.50
C SER A 692 5.65 -21.81 -11.79
N GLN A 693 4.98 -22.89 -12.23
CA GLN A 693 5.26 -23.57 -13.50
C GLN A 693 6.71 -24.05 -13.66
N MET A 694 7.27 -24.65 -12.61
CA MET A 694 8.68 -25.06 -12.52
C MET A 694 8.83 -26.39 -11.79
N SER A 695 10.00 -27.03 -11.85
CA SER A 695 10.20 -28.32 -11.17
C SER A 695 10.19 -28.18 -9.63
N SER A 696 10.81 -27.12 -9.09
CA SER A 696 10.89 -26.84 -7.66
C SER A 696 10.66 -25.35 -7.38
N GLY A 697 9.82 -25.02 -6.40
CA GLY A 697 9.54 -23.63 -6.01
C GLY A 697 10.68 -23.03 -5.19
N ILE A 698 10.69 -23.30 -3.89
CA ILE A 698 11.74 -22.86 -2.95
C ILE A 698 12.53 -24.08 -2.46
N VAL A 699 13.85 -24.02 -2.54
CA VAL A 699 14.74 -25.11 -2.14
C VAL A 699 15.85 -24.60 -1.21
N CYS A 700 16.01 -25.20 -0.04
CA CYS A 700 17.05 -24.87 0.92
C CYS A 700 17.91 -26.10 1.23
N HIS A 701 19.21 -26.04 0.96
CA HIS A 701 20.19 -27.08 1.25
C HIS A 701 21.27 -26.57 2.22
N ASN A 702 21.54 -27.32 3.29
CA ASN A 702 22.63 -27.07 4.23
C ASN A 702 22.64 -25.62 4.77
N SER A 703 21.46 -25.04 4.99
CA SER A 703 21.25 -23.62 5.32
C SER A 703 20.37 -23.50 6.56
N SER A 704 20.82 -22.81 7.61
CA SER A 704 20.11 -22.71 8.89
C SER A 704 19.59 -21.30 9.15
N MET A 705 18.67 -21.14 10.12
CA MET A 705 18.10 -19.84 10.50
C MET A 705 17.41 -19.13 9.32
N ILE A 706 16.66 -19.88 8.52
CA ILE A 706 15.95 -19.34 7.35
C ILE A 706 14.49 -19.08 7.72
N THR A 707 14.02 -17.87 7.40
CA THR A 707 12.60 -17.52 7.47
C THR A 707 12.00 -17.61 6.07
N ILE A 708 10.96 -18.43 5.93
CA ILE A 708 10.18 -18.59 4.70
C ILE A 708 8.73 -18.24 5.04
N SER A 709 8.29 -17.03 4.68
CA SER A 709 6.96 -16.55 5.07
C SER A 709 6.11 -16.05 3.91
N ASP A 710 4.83 -16.41 3.90
CA ASP A 710 3.83 -15.84 2.98
C ASP A 710 4.19 -15.99 1.49
N ASN A 711 4.93 -17.04 1.12
CA ASN A 711 5.26 -17.33 -0.27
C ASN A 711 4.17 -18.19 -0.93
N SER A 712 4.02 -18.04 -2.24
CA SER A 712 3.13 -18.83 -3.08
C SER A 712 3.93 -19.71 -4.02
N CYS A 713 3.97 -21.03 -3.75
CA CYS A 713 4.60 -22.04 -4.59
C CYS A 713 3.52 -22.93 -5.20
N ILE A 714 3.08 -22.60 -6.41
CA ILE A 714 1.91 -23.22 -7.05
C ILE A 714 2.25 -23.81 -8.41
N GLN A 715 1.61 -24.92 -8.76
CA GLN A 715 1.82 -25.58 -10.06
C GLN A 715 3.29 -25.95 -10.31
N THR A 716 4.00 -26.36 -9.26
CA THR A 716 5.38 -26.86 -9.35
C THR A 716 5.44 -28.39 -9.21
N GLY A 717 6.62 -28.99 -9.34
CA GLY A 717 6.84 -30.38 -8.91
C GLY A 717 6.90 -30.48 -7.38
N TYR A 718 7.87 -29.76 -6.81
CA TYR A 718 8.08 -29.59 -5.37
C TYR A 718 7.78 -28.14 -5.01
N GLY A 719 6.91 -27.89 -4.05
CA GLY A 719 6.60 -26.53 -3.61
C GLY A 719 7.73 -25.93 -2.79
N ILE A 720 7.88 -26.37 -1.55
CA ILE A 720 8.97 -25.97 -0.64
C ILE A 720 9.76 -27.23 -0.24
N SER A 721 11.09 -27.18 -0.32
CA SER A 721 11.96 -28.30 0.03
C SER A 721 13.12 -27.88 0.93
N LEU A 722 13.29 -28.56 2.07
CA LEU A 722 14.31 -28.28 3.08
C LEU A 722 15.20 -29.51 3.30
N TYR A 723 16.51 -29.33 3.23
CA TYR A 723 17.48 -30.42 3.31
C TYR A 723 18.65 -30.10 4.25
N MET A 724 18.97 -31.07 5.12
CA MET A 724 20.23 -31.16 5.85
C MET A 724 20.59 -29.90 6.64
N ALA A 725 19.68 -29.40 7.47
CA ALA A 725 19.90 -28.13 8.19
C ALA A 725 18.99 -27.99 9.42
N SER A 726 19.04 -26.84 10.10
CA SER A 726 18.26 -26.61 11.31
C SER A 726 17.61 -25.23 11.38
N SER A 727 16.63 -25.11 12.28
CA SER A 727 16.11 -23.81 12.73
C SER A 727 15.44 -23.02 11.59
N PHE A 728 14.47 -23.65 10.91
CA PHE A 728 13.63 -22.99 9.91
C PHE A 728 12.36 -22.42 10.53
N ALA A 729 11.92 -21.24 10.09
CA ALA A 729 10.58 -20.73 10.35
C ALA A 729 9.80 -20.70 9.03
N VAL A 730 8.85 -21.61 8.86
CA VAL A 730 8.01 -21.74 7.65
C VAL A 730 6.59 -21.35 8.03
N THR A 731 6.16 -20.15 7.67
CA THR A 731 4.89 -19.58 8.17
C THR A 731 4.03 -18.97 7.07
N GLY A 732 2.72 -19.23 7.07
CA GLY A 732 1.79 -18.52 6.17
C GLY A 732 1.95 -18.86 4.67
N ASN A 733 2.75 -19.86 4.31
CA ASN A 733 3.01 -20.17 2.90
C ASN A 733 1.86 -20.96 2.29
N ASN A 734 1.60 -20.69 1.01
CA ASN A 734 0.71 -21.49 0.18
C ASN A 734 1.53 -22.34 -0.79
N SER A 735 1.51 -23.65 -0.59
CA SER A 735 2.19 -24.62 -1.44
C SER A 735 1.19 -25.65 -1.96
N SER A 736 0.54 -25.29 -3.07
CA SER A 736 -0.66 -25.97 -3.54
C SER A 736 -0.65 -26.31 -5.02
N SER A 737 -1.40 -27.34 -5.39
CA SER A 737 -1.50 -27.85 -6.77
C SER A 737 -0.14 -28.24 -7.36
N ASN A 738 0.78 -28.75 -6.53
CA ASN A 738 2.08 -29.22 -6.97
C ASN A 738 2.02 -30.72 -7.29
N ASN A 739 2.74 -31.15 -8.33
CA ASN A 739 2.65 -32.51 -8.84
C ASN A 739 3.10 -33.57 -7.84
N GLN A 740 4.01 -33.24 -6.91
CA GLN A 740 4.52 -34.19 -5.92
C GLN A 740 4.38 -33.70 -4.48
N TYR A 741 5.14 -32.69 -4.05
CA TYR A 741 5.24 -32.32 -2.63
C TYR A 741 4.82 -30.88 -2.38
N GLY A 742 3.96 -30.65 -1.39
CA GLY A 742 3.72 -29.32 -0.84
C GLY A 742 4.94 -28.85 -0.03
N LEU A 743 5.32 -29.64 0.97
CA LEU A 743 6.52 -29.46 1.78
C LEU A 743 7.31 -30.77 1.86
N TYR A 744 8.56 -30.74 1.43
CA TYR A 744 9.50 -31.85 1.57
C TYR A 744 10.60 -31.48 2.57
N ILE A 745 10.80 -32.31 3.59
CA ILE A 745 11.81 -32.08 4.63
C ILE A 745 12.66 -33.35 4.78
N SER A 746 13.98 -33.19 4.66
CA SER A 746 14.93 -34.30 4.76
C SER A 746 16.13 -33.94 5.64
N ASN A 747 16.36 -34.73 6.69
CA ASN A 747 17.42 -34.52 7.68
C ASN A 747 17.43 -33.10 8.28
N VAL A 748 16.26 -32.60 8.67
CA VAL A 748 16.10 -31.27 9.30
C VAL A 748 15.68 -31.41 10.76
N SER A 749 16.15 -30.48 11.59
CA SER A 749 15.73 -30.34 12.98
C SER A 749 15.37 -28.90 13.36
N GLU A 750 14.58 -28.72 14.41
CA GLU A 750 14.19 -27.40 14.94
C GLU A 750 13.43 -26.51 13.93
N ALA A 751 12.80 -27.11 12.91
CA ALA A 751 11.90 -26.37 12.04
C ALA A 751 10.56 -26.13 12.76
N THR A 752 10.05 -24.90 12.65
CA THR A 752 8.69 -24.52 13.03
C THR A 752 7.90 -24.28 11.76
N VAL A 753 6.88 -25.09 11.53
CA VAL A 753 6.01 -25.04 10.34
C VAL A 753 4.60 -24.70 10.82
N THR A 754 4.18 -23.46 10.60
CA THR A 754 2.95 -22.92 11.17
C THR A 754 2.05 -22.21 10.18
N ASN A 755 0.74 -22.42 10.26
CA ASN A 755 -0.26 -21.68 9.47
C ASN A 755 -0.02 -21.73 7.95
N ASN A 756 0.53 -22.84 7.44
CA ASN A 756 0.73 -23.02 6.00
C ASN A 756 -0.43 -23.80 5.37
N ILE A 757 -0.61 -23.62 4.07
CA ILE A 757 -1.58 -24.34 3.25
C ILE A 757 -0.82 -25.31 2.33
N PHE A 758 -1.01 -26.61 2.54
CA PHE A 758 -0.46 -27.68 1.70
C PHE A 758 -1.60 -28.43 1.04
N SER A 759 -2.06 -27.96 -0.12
CA SER A 759 -3.27 -28.50 -0.75
C SER A 759 -3.10 -29.04 -2.17
N GLN A 760 -3.88 -30.07 -2.53
CA GLN A 760 -3.91 -30.62 -3.88
C GLN A 760 -2.55 -31.13 -4.40
N ASN A 761 -1.75 -31.72 -3.51
CA ASN A 761 -0.46 -32.33 -3.84
C ASN A 761 -0.54 -33.87 -3.75
N GLN A 762 0.45 -34.58 -4.29
CA GLN A 762 0.58 -36.02 -3.99
C GLN A 762 0.90 -36.23 -2.50
N TYR A 763 1.79 -35.42 -1.94
CA TYR A 763 2.15 -35.38 -0.53
C TYR A 763 2.02 -33.93 -0.04
N GLY A 764 1.15 -33.68 0.94
CA GLY A 764 1.07 -32.36 1.57
C GLY A 764 2.38 -32.03 2.26
N ILE A 765 2.78 -32.89 3.21
CA ILE A 765 4.06 -32.82 3.92
C ILE A 765 4.75 -34.20 3.84
N SER A 766 6.04 -34.23 3.52
CA SER A 766 6.86 -35.44 3.53
C SER A 766 8.11 -35.24 4.39
N LEU A 767 8.33 -36.15 5.34
CA LEU A 767 9.47 -36.16 6.26
C LEU A 767 10.37 -37.37 6.02
N VAL A 768 11.68 -37.13 5.93
CA VAL A 768 12.71 -38.17 5.84
C VAL A 768 13.83 -37.87 6.84
N GLY A 769 14.10 -38.78 7.78
CA GLY A 769 15.20 -38.63 8.75
C GLY A 769 15.18 -37.34 9.57
N SER A 770 14.01 -36.72 9.75
CA SER A 770 13.86 -35.38 10.35
C SER A 770 13.21 -35.47 11.73
N THR A 771 13.80 -34.82 12.73
CA THR A 771 13.42 -34.93 14.15
C THR A 771 13.45 -33.58 14.84
N ASN A 772 12.73 -33.43 15.95
CA ASN A 772 12.68 -32.19 16.73
C ASN A 772 12.11 -31.00 15.94
N ASN A 773 11.15 -31.26 15.04
CA ASN A 773 10.42 -30.22 14.32
C ASN A 773 9.00 -30.10 14.86
N SER A 774 8.38 -28.93 14.68
CA SER A 774 7.04 -28.60 15.17
C SER A 774 6.14 -28.20 14.01
N PHE A 775 5.01 -28.89 13.86
CA PHE A 775 3.98 -28.63 12.84
C PHE A 775 2.67 -28.28 13.55
N ARG A 776 2.20 -27.03 13.41
CA ARG A 776 0.98 -26.55 14.11
C ARG A 776 0.16 -25.59 13.24
N GLY A 777 -1.16 -25.64 13.32
CA GLY A 777 -2.05 -24.71 12.60
C GLY A 777 -2.03 -24.86 11.08
N ASN A 778 -1.42 -25.91 10.52
CA ASN A 778 -1.33 -26.06 9.07
C ASN A 778 -2.62 -26.67 8.52
N THR A 779 -3.07 -26.16 7.37
CA THR A 779 -4.15 -26.73 6.58
C THR A 779 -3.56 -27.67 5.53
N ILE A 780 -3.77 -28.97 5.70
CA ILE A 780 -3.25 -30.02 4.84
C ILE A 780 -4.44 -30.69 4.16
N SER A 781 -4.75 -30.31 2.92
CA SER A 781 -6.03 -30.67 2.31
C SER A 781 -5.97 -31.23 0.90
N ASN A 782 -6.88 -32.17 0.59
CA ASN A 782 -7.04 -32.74 -0.75
C ASN A 782 -5.75 -33.36 -1.34
N ASN A 783 -4.87 -33.91 -0.49
CA ASN A 783 -3.66 -34.59 -0.94
C ASN A 783 -3.88 -36.11 -0.99
N ARG A 784 -3.06 -36.83 -1.77
CA ARG A 784 -3.05 -38.30 -1.67
C ARG A 784 -2.53 -38.74 -0.30
N TYR A 785 -1.47 -38.12 0.19
CA TYR A 785 -0.98 -38.26 1.56
C TYR A 785 -0.94 -36.87 2.18
N GLY A 786 -1.66 -36.66 3.28
CA GLY A 786 -1.62 -35.39 4.01
C GLY A 786 -0.23 -35.17 4.58
N MET A 787 0.20 -36.06 5.48
CA MET A 787 1.57 -36.12 5.98
C MET A 787 2.12 -37.54 5.90
N MET A 788 3.33 -37.68 5.38
CA MET A 788 4.04 -38.95 5.33
C MET A 788 5.43 -38.83 5.96
N GLY A 789 5.80 -39.80 6.79
CA GLY A 789 7.17 -39.89 7.33
C GLY A 789 7.21 -40.02 8.84
N ALA A 790 8.40 -40.35 9.34
CA ALA A 790 8.64 -40.74 10.73
C ALA A 790 9.74 -39.89 11.38
N GLY A 791 9.69 -39.81 12.71
CA GLY A 791 10.72 -39.18 13.54
C GLY A 791 10.21 -38.92 14.96
N SER A 792 10.90 -38.04 15.68
CA SER A 792 10.49 -37.51 16.99
C SER A 792 10.09 -36.05 16.84
N ASN A 793 8.95 -35.79 16.20
CA ASN A 793 8.45 -34.45 15.92
C ASN A 793 7.17 -34.15 16.73
N GLU A 794 6.81 -32.88 16.84
CA GLU A 794 5.54 -32.43 17.42
C GLU A 794 4.56 -32.10 16.29
N ILE A 795 3.43 -32.80 16.26
CA ILE A 795 2.43 -32.67 15.20
C ILE A 795 1.07 -32.58 15.87
N TYR A 796 0.55 -31.36 16.03
CA TYR A 796 -0.73 -31.11 16.68
C TYR A 796 -1.34 -29.79 16.23
N LEU A 797 -2.65 -29.63 16.38
CA LEU A 797 -3.44 -28.50 15.89
C LEU A 797 -3.39 -28.31 14.37
N ASN A 798 -3.19 -29.37 13.60
CA ASN A 798 -3.24 -29.32 12.13
C ASN A 798 -4.56 -29.87 11.61
N ASP A 799 -4.98 -29.37 10.46
CA ASP A 799 -6.20 -29.76 9.77
C ASP A 799 -5.89 -30.69 8.60
N PHE A 800 -6.14 -31.99 8.78
CA PHE A 800 -6.05 -32.97 7.70
C PHE A 800 -7.43 -33.17 7.05
N ILE A 801 -7.68 -32.46 5.94
CA ILE A 801 -9.01 -32.39 5.30
C ILE A 801 -9.00 -33.09 3.94
N ASN A 802 -9.88 -34.06 3.73
CA ASN A 802 -10.10 -34.78 2.47
C ASN A 802 -8.81 -35.36 1.85
N ASN A 803 -7.87 -35.79 2.68
CA ASN A 803 -6.70 -36.53 2.20
C ASN A 803 -7.04 -38.01 2.08
N LEU A 804 -6.49 -38.72 1.08
CA LEU A 804 -6.70 -40.18 0.98
C LEU A 804 -6.06 -40.91 2.18
N TYR A 805 -4.88 -40.45 2.62
CA TYR A 805 -4.26 -40.85 3.87
C TYR A 805 -3.88 -39.59 4.66
N CYS A 806 -4.58 -39.27 5.74
CA CYS A 806 -4.29 -38.05 6.50
C CYS A 806 -2.88 -38.04 7.09
N HIS A 807 -2.47 -39.13 7.74
CA HIS A 807 -1.11 -39.30 8.28
C HIS A 807 -0.66 -40.75 8.09
N TYR A 808 0.53 -40.94 7.52
CA TYR A 808 1.09 -42.26 7.19
C TYR A 808 2.56 -42.41 7.63
N ILE A 809 2.85 -43.47 8.37
CA ILE A 809 4.18 -43.79 8.88
C ILE A 809 4.81 -44.91 8.04
N ASN A 810 6.05 -44.70 7.61
CA ASN A 810 6.81 -45.62 6.76
C ASN A 810 8.15 -46.04 7.37
N ASP A 811 8.35 -45.87 8.68
CA ASP A 811 9.54 -46.27 9.46
C ASP A 811 9.11 -46.57 10.92
N ASP A 812 9.69 -47.58 11.54
CA ASP A 812 9.35 -48.16 12.85
C ASP A 812 10.03 -47.47 14.04
N SER A 813 10.90 -46.48 13.81
CA SER A 813 11.61 -45.70 14.85
C SER A 813 10.85 -44.45 15.36
N SER A 814 9.60 -44.25 14.91
CA SER A 814 8.84 -43.01 15.11
C SER A 814 8.32 -42.81 16.53
N HIS A 815 8.59 -41.63 17.11
CA HIS A 815 8.09 -41.17 18.42
C HIS A 815 7.38 -39.81 18.30
N ASN A 816 6.68 -39.56 17.19
CA ASN A 816 5.96 -38.31 16.98
C ASN A 816 4.94 -38.11 18.11
N ARG A 817 4.97 -36.92 18.72
CA ARG A 817 4.06 -36.54 19.79
C ARG A 817 2.90 -35.76 19.20
N CYS A 818 1.73 -36.38 19.25
CA CYS A 818 0.46 -35.67 19.12
C CYS A 818 0.09 -35.20 20.52
N SER A 819 -0.20 -33.90 20.69
CA SER A 819 -0.60 -33.31 21.98
C SER A 819 0.48 -33.39 23.08
N PRO A 820 1.59 -32.64 22.96
CA PRO A 820 2.73 -32.77 23.88
C PRO A 820 2.46 -32.33 25.33
N PHE A 821 1.41 -31.53 25.56
CA PHE A 821 1.03 -31.00 26.88
C PHE A 821 -0.46 -30.63 26.90
N GLU A 822 -1.02 -30.46 28.11
CA GLU A 822 -2.36 -29.91 28.29
C GLU A 822 -2.39 -28.44 27.88
N MET A 823 -3.42 -28.06 27.14
CA MET A 823 -3.68 -26.70 26.71
C MET A 823 -4.99 -26.24 27.31
N GLN A 824 -5.07 -24.95 27.66
CA GLN A 824 -6.36 -24.32 27.87
C GLN A 824 -6.88 -23.90 26.50
N TYR A 825 -8.14 -24.19 26.22
CA TYR A 825 -8.75 -23.82 24.94
C TYR A 825 -10.26 -23.65 25.11
N MET A 826 -10.87 -23.04 24.12
CA MET A 826 -12.32 -22.98 24.01
C MET A 826 -12.80 -23.77 22.80
N TYR A 827 -13.82 -24.59 23.05
CA TYR A 827 -14.57 -25.32 22.05
C TYR A 827 -16.06 -25.10 22.31
N ASN A 828 -16.84 -24.78 21.27
CA ASN A 828 -18.26 -24.46 21.41
C ASN A 828 -18.59 -23.47 22.56
N SER A 829 -17.79 -22.40 22.69
CA SER A 829 -17.95 -21.35 23.72
C SER A 829 -17.76 -21.80 25.18
N THR A 830 -17.23 -23.00 25.43
CA THR A 830 -16.90 -23.52 26.76
C THR A 830 -15.39 -23.70 26.91
N ASN A 831 -14.85 -23.31 28.07
CA ASN A 831 -13.43 -23.47 28.37
C ASN A 831 -13.15 -24.90 28.82
N TYR A 832 -12.14 -25.51 28.23
CA TYR A 832 -11.65 -26.82 28.59
C TYR A 832 -10.15 -26.76 28.85
N VAL A 833 -9.68 -27.72 29.64
CA VAL A 833 -8.26 -28.00 29.81
C VAL A 833 -8.08 -29.46 29.43
N SER A 834 -7.37 -29.70 28.35
CA SER A 834 -7.08 -31.04 27.86
C SER A 834 -5.89 -31.00 26.94
N TYR A 835 -5.39 -32.18 26.60
CA TYR A 835 -4.47 -32.35 25.48
C TYR A 835 -5.22 -32.11 24.16
N LEU A 836 -4.60 -31.45 23.18
CA LEU A 836 -5.18 -31.20 21.85
C LEU A 836 -4.31 -31.81 20.76
N GLY A 837 -4.91 -32.68 19.94
CA GLY A 837 -4.30 -33.40 18.82
C GLY A 837 -4.51 -32.68 17.49
N ASN A 838 -4.69 -33.45 16.42
CA ASN A 838 -4.99 -32.94 15.08
C ASN A 838 -6.43 -33.25 14.68
N TYR A 839 -6.94 -32.53 13.69
CA TYR A 839 -8.21 -32.84 13.04
C TYR A 839 -8.00 -33.78 11.85
N TYR A 840 -8.84 -34.81 11.74
CA TYR A 840 -8.79 -35.80 10.64
C TYR A 840 -10.18 -35.97 10.02
N SER A 841 -10.40 -35.46 8.81
CA SER A 841 -11.66 -35.68 8.10
C SER A 841 -11.89 -37.17 7.80
N GLY A 842 -13.09 -37.68 8.10
CA GLY A 842 -13.44 -39.09 7.89
C GLY A 842 -13.06 -40.04 9.04
N HIS A 843 -12.44 -39.52 10.11
CA HIS A 843 -12.35 -40.22 11.41
C HIS A 843 -13.71 -40.23 12.12
N ASP A 844 -13.85 -41.07 13.14
CA ASP A 844 -14.99 -41.02 14.07
C ASP A 844 -14.87 -39.77 14.96
N LEU A 845 -15.68 -38.76 14.65
CA LEU A 845 -15.70 -37.47 15.34
C LEU A 845 -16.64 -37.45 16.56
N THR A 846 -17.00 -38.62 17.10
CA THR A 846 -17.84 -38.69 18.31
C THR A 846 -17.14 -38.01 19.49
N ASP A 847 -17.81 -37.02 20.06
CA ASP A 847 -17.40 -36.24 21.23
C ASP A 847 -18.61 -36.17 22.18
N SER A 848 -18.71 -37.14 23.09
CA SER A 848 -19.88 -37.34 23.94
C SER A 848 -19.95 -36.37 25.11
N ASP A 849 -18.80 -35.87 25.58
CA ASP A 849 -18.74 -34.89 26.66
C ASP A 849 -18.71 -33.43 26.14
N GLY A 850 -18.62 -33.27 24.81
CA GLY A 850 -18.70 -31.99 24.10
C GLY A 850 -17.48 -31.13 24.30
N ASN A 851 -16.34 -31.71 24.71
CA ASN A 851 -15.14 -30.97 25.07
C ASN A 851 -14.29 -30.57 23.85
N GLY A 852 -14.63 -31.02 22.65
CA GLY A 852 -13.88 -30.75 21.42
C GLY A 852 -12.77 -31.74 21.15
N VAL A 853 -12.62 -32.77 21.96
CA VAL A 853 -11.70 -33.88 21.73
C VAL A 853 -12.54 -35.11 21.51
N THR A 854 -12.27 -35.85 20.43
CA THR A 854 -13.03 -37.05 20.13
C THR A 854 -12.79 -38.11 21.20
N ASP A 855 -13.84 -38.83 21.60
CA ASP A 855 -13.76 -39.95 22.56
C ASP A 855 -12.87 -41.10 22.03
N ASN A 856 -12.78 -41.21 20.70
CA ASN A 856 -12.05 -42.28 20.03
C ASN A 856 -10.68 -41.79 19.51
N PRO A 857 -9.57 -42.42 19.92
CA PRO A 857 -8.25 -42.02 19.46
C PRO A 857 -8.07 -42.30 17.96
N TYR A 858 -7.37 -41.41 17.26
CA TYR A 858 -7.02 -41.60 15.86
C TYR A 858 -5.72 -42.39 15.76
N ARG A 859 -5.79 -43.51 15.05
CA ARG A 859 -4.64 -44.41 14.90
C ARG A 859 -3.98 -44.19 13.55
N VAL A 860 -2.74 -43.73 13.55
CA VAL A 860 -2.00 -43.41 12.33
C VAL A 860 -1.70 -44.69 11.55
N ALA A 861 -1.89 -44.64 10.23
CA ALA A 861 -1.64 -45.77 9.34
C ALA A 861 -0.12 -46.06 9.20
N SER A 862 0.27 -47.34 9.08
CA SER A 862 1.68 -47.74 8.98
C SER A 862 1.91 -48.96 8.07
N SER A 863 3.06 -49.01 7.40
CA SER A 863 3.52 -50.17 6.62
C SER A 863 4.03 -51.36 7.47
N TYR A 864 4.31 -51.17 8.76
CA TYR A 864 4.93 -52.18 9.64
C TYR A 864 3.95 -52.90 10.57
N GLY A 865 2.64 -52.68 10.39
CA GLY A 865 1.58 -53.26 11.21
C GLY A 865 0.73 -52.20 11.91
N PRO A 866 -0.34 -52.62 12.60
CA PRO A 866 -1.29 -51.70 13.20
C PRO A 866 -0.67 -50.92 14.38
N HIS A 867 -0.60 -49.59 14.22
CA HIS A 867 -0.66 -48.57 15.27
C HIS A 867 0.57 -48.35 16.17
N LEU A 868 1.69 -47.87 15.60
CA LEU A 868 2.82 -47.38 16.40
C LEU A 868 2.61 -45.96 16.97
N ILE A 869 1.89 -45.10 16.24
CA ILE A 869 1.54 -43.74 16.69
C ILE A 869 0.02 -43.62 16.80
N VAL A 870 -0.42 -43.08 17.93
CA VAL A 870 -1.83 -42.82 18.21
C VAL A 870 -1.96 -41.38 18.68
N ASP A 871 -2.80 -40.63 17.98
CA ASP A 871 -3.29 -39.36 18.46
C ASP A 871 -4.40 -39.66 19.48
N GLN A 872 -4.08 -39.51 20.77
CA GLN A 872 -5.00 -39.85 21.86
C GLN A 872 -6.08 -38.79 22.04
N TYR A 873 -5.88 -37.60 21.47
CA TYR A 873 -6.77 -36.47 21.66
C TYR A 873 -7.10 -35.79 20.32
N PRO A 874 -7.60 -36.52 19.30
CA PRO A 874 -7.95 -35.91 18.02
C PRO A 874 -9.02 -34.84 18.21
N LEU A 875 -8.95 -33.81 17.38
CA LEU A 875 -9.93 -32.73 17.39
C LEU A 875 -11.24 -33.22 16.77
N ALA A 876 -12.37 -32.92 17.41
CA ALA A 876 -13.72 -33.19 16.92
C ALA A 876 -14.11 -32.32 15.70
N SER A 877 -13.47 -31.16 15.53
CA SER A 877 -13.69 -30.23 14.41
C SER A 877 -12.34 -29.71 13.86
N PRO A 878 -12.31 -29.04 12.69
CA PRO A 878 -11.11 -28.34 12.23
C PRO A 878 -10.62 -27.30 13.24
N ILE A 879 -9.33 -26.94 13.21
CA ILE A 879 -8.66 -26.11 14.21
C ILE A 879 -9.28 -24.73 14.35
N ASN A 880 -9.87 -24.19 13.27
CA ASN A 880 -10.60 -22.93 13.28
C ASN A 880 -11.88 -22.94 14.16
N CYS A 881 -12.32 -24.11 14.63
CA CYS A 881 -13.41 -24.26 15.58
C CYS A 881 -12.96 -24.17 17.05
N TYR A 882 -11.64 -24.06 17.29
CA TYR A 882 -11.02 -23.92 18.59
C TYR A 882 -10.43 -22.51 18.68
N SER A 883 -10.64 -21.83 19.81
CA SER A 883 -10.04 -20.52 20.06
C SER A 883 -9.26 -20.53 21.37
N ASP A 884 -8.40 -19.54 21.54
CA ASP A 884 -7.69 -19.27 22.81
C ASP A 884 -6.88 -20.45 23.32
N ILE A 885 -6.26 -21.16 22.39
CA ILE A 885 -5.36 -22.26 22.70
C ILE A 885 -4.11 -21.68 23.36
N ILE A 886 -4.01 -21.85 24.67
CA ILE A 886 -2.87 -21.43 25.50
C ILE A 886 -2.07 -22.68 25.85
N ALA A 887 -0.85 -22.75 25.30
CA ALA A 887 0.19 -23.70 25.71
C ALA A 887 0.81 -23.28 27.06
N PRO A 888 1.28 -24.23 27.89
CA PRO A 888 1.92 -23.96 29.18
C PRO A 888 3.29 -23.28 29.06
#